data_AF-A0A4Y8S4V1-F1
#
_entry.id   AF-A0A4Y8S4V1-F1
#
_cell.length_a   1.000
_cell.length_b   1.000
_cell.length_c   1.000
_cell.angle_alpha   90.00
_cell.angle_beta   90.00
_cell.angle_gamma   90.00
#
_symmetry.space_group_name_H-M   'P 1'
#
loop_
_entity.id
_entity.type
_entity.pdbx_description
1 polymer ?
#
loop_
_entity_poly.entity_id
_entity_poly.type
_entity_poly.pdbx_seq_one_letter_code
_entity_poly.pdbx_strand_id
1 'polypeptide(L)'
;MAITYKPNSHFFADYVKLSDADDSNFLTDGFGPISENGFSTTSKVHAKNIVERTKVYAVCKGRILIQPVDEDPTKVNYILKPADSYGPFKIKFFIYRGLNKADVLNNNILVPKNVTDINQPFFLQKIWDEYIKFNTNDENQNNLPDSFPSFLIGYDPFNQSQANLIDDYFTNSSNDTNSLYYQIPSCEEGDYIGNFIGGMGFDIVLDRGDFKLDRQTESFSLNLKYARKLSHAFVIDSTITNVKQFKENIHQFIDPAAFWGSHIDCGSIKTFVSNAGIKSNSLIFENILKKFQNKNKIYLQVFAERERSYNYFSADRTIEIDHVSTTYNTLGWPILIQNFSSANEYTSNVKIVDIGLEGSTDPNLSELERFAAFYIIAPNNNDLMEKPSWPNLKNLNGTFLSYRMEPVKLSIPVYGKSACASFIIVSCNLKQGLNDQYFDNLWPFNMATYFKIDTIETKANYWITADSNSVKNLSPVIKTAAIVHNKVFFDEGLMEGTTVKRRLFIAIVKSSSSPDADLVKLGIENIVSGVNYRNVDKKQYYKNVFDDSDCSIYRGQITDGSATIQSLSIIHESDFLKKYSFFGVGMIEEEYNKLLFNQAVAPPLTAPTVLPNHADKVFLVLKEEVNSTYVNKSYKKYLVGLNFEDGTGLVSSIFPTNSNGVDNRVFIYSLDGCFFFSAKYSASQIFYEEFAKSRVDFRTLTTDNSDPSIIEYSGEFGFDYLRVGDNNDLKYKDIIQSGYERRTTSDNNTEFESSNEAYKALLATYHAIPTQNSDKQYYMPYLRMFSKNFLDSINQSPFYKETVSIKVLVDINEPLNKLEFEYDKNIFKIDKPILSDKQVTSGNGSQTSSDKFIIITCLKEFNESKQIRILSYPAGKFTRSDASLAGMIMVSKNSLFDRKRLKILYVNITTNPSTRSGHSLTGSLLLADTTNLENGLAQCLVYPEVDTILLPLDLDPKFQRRGIYIDNGQIKAEESTIYSYLKQKINSTYSRHLKVFIFSDAGVKNSGVVLAGKSEGFGKFSVLIFGGKVPFTLIHEIFHSLGLYHSHKDSGLTIDTPDQAFVYPDFTTTSNPQTATDNYMSYNDVVRRQLWEWQIKIVHRYIK
;
A
#
# COMPACT_ATOMS: atom_id res chain seq x y z
N MET A 1 4.85 9.17 -7.51
CA MET A 1 6.21 9.70 -7.67
C MET A 1 7.00 9.16 -6.49
N ALA A 2 8.26 8.75 -6.68
CA ALA A 2 9.08 8.28 -5.57
C ALA A 2 9.50 9.49 -4.71
N ILE A 3 9.44 9.36 -3.37
CA ILE A 3 10.00 10.36 -2.46
C ILE A 3 11.49 10.45 -2.78
N THR A 4 11.93 11.58 -3.33
CA THR A 4 13.33 11.76 -3.71
C THR A 4 14.11 12.21 -2.48
N TYR A 5 15.10 11.41 -2.05
CA TYR A 5 16.02 11.80 -0.98
C TYR A 5 16.89 12.97 -1.42
N LYS A 6 16.76 14.13 -0.76
CA LYS A 6 17.54 15.36 -1.08
C LYS A 6 17.94 16.11 0.19
N PRO A 7 18.87 15.56 0.99
CA PRO A 7 19.22 16.15 2.27
C PRO A 7 20.01 17.45 2.08
N ASN A 8 19.75 18.44 2.94
CA ASN A 8 20.46 19.72 2.96
C ASN A 8 20.79 20.11 4.40
N SER A 9 22.07 20.29 4.69
CA SER A 9 22.53 20.64 6.03
C SER A 9 23.88 21.35 6.03
N HIS A 10 24.28 21.89 7.19
CA HIS A 10 25.60 22.48 7.41
C HIS A 10 26.52 21.56 8.20
N PHE A 11 27.77 21.40 7.77
CA PHE A 11 28.74 20.60 8.50
C PHE A 11 29.02 21.20 9.89
N PHE A 12 29.00 20.36 10.92
CA PHE A 12 28.90 20.78 12.31
C PHE A 12 30.19 21.41 12.90
N ALA A 13 31.31 21.40 12.18
CA ALA A 13 32.60 21.90 12.69
C ALA A 13 33.46 22.57 11.60
N ASP A 14 34.45 23.35 12.01
CA ASP A 14 35.51 23.85 11.12
C ASP A 14 36.39 22.69 10.63
N TYR A 15 36.04 22.14 9.47
CA TYR A 15 36.70 20.96 8.91
C TYR A 15 38.18 21.18 8.57
N VAL A 16 38.62 22.43 8.37
CA VAL A 16 40.03 22.77 8.07
C VAL A 16 40.89 22.61 9.31
N LYS A 17 40.30 22.76 10.50
CA LYS A 17 40.94 22.54 11.79
C LYS A 17 40.78 21.13 12.34
N LEU A 18 40.09 20.22 11.64
CA LEU A 18 39.97 18.81 12.05
C LEU A 18 41.13 17.95 11.53
N SER A 19 41.62 17.06 12.38
CA SER A 19 42.54 15.98 11.95
C SER A 19 41.79 14.95 11.10
N ASP A 20 42.52 14.29 10.21
CA ASP A 20 42.00 13.09 9.56
C ASP A 20 41.89 11.95 10.59
N ALA A 21 40.96 11.03 10.37
CA ALA A 21 40.73 9.90 11.24
C ALA A 21 41.88 8.89 11.18
N ASP A 22 42.35 8.48 12.36
CA ASP A 22 43.33 7.41 12.55
C ASP A 22 42.62 6.08 12.83
N ASP A 23 42.71 5.15 11.88
CA ASP A 23 42.02 3.85 11.91
C ASP A 23 42.31 3.03 13.19
N SER A 24 43.41 3.31 13.90
CA SER A 24 43.72 2.67 15.19
C SER A 24 42.73 3.04 16.31
N ASN A 25 42.03 4.17 16.20
CA ASN A 25 41.05 4.66 17.17
C ASN A 25 39.60 4.26 16.83
N PHE A 26 39.39 3.33 15.89
CA PHE A 26 38.04 2.92 15.48
C PHE A 26 37.15 2.50 16.66
N LEU A 27 37.68 1.73 17.62
CA LEU A 27 36.90 1.23 18.76
C LEU A 27 36.53 2.32 19.79
N THR A 28 37.22 3.46 19.80
CA THR A 28 36.98 4.55 20.77
C THR A 28 36.22 5.72 20.19
N ASP A 29 36.32 5.91 18.87
CA ASP A 29 35.87 7.11 18.16
C ASP A 29 34.85 6.82 17.05
N GLY A 30 34.67 5.55 16.68
CA GLY A 30 33.73 5.14 15.64
C GLY A 30 32.33 4.81 16.16
N PHE A 31 31.35 4.97 15.28
CA PHE A 31 30.00 4.44 15.47
C PHE A 31 29.97 2.93 15.16
N GLY A 32 29.15 2.18 15.90
CA GLY A 32 28.93 0.75 15.67
C GLY A 32 29.58 -0.16 16.71
N PRO A 33 29.89 -1.43 16.38
CA PRO A 33 30.34 -2.42 17.35
C PRO A 33 31.73 -2.07 17.89
N ILE A 34 31.83 -2.00 19.21
CA ILE A 34 33.09 -1.82 19.95
C ILE A 34 33.56 -3.13 20.62
N SER A 35 32.64 -4.08 20.79
CA SER A 35 32.90 -5.47 21.18
C SER A 35 31.69 -6.34 20.79
N GLU A 36 31.72 -7.65 21.06
CA GLU A 36 30.55 -8.53 20.90
C GLU A 36 29.33 -8.08 21.75
N ASN A 37 29.62 -7.43 22.87
CA ASN A 37 28.67 -6.99 23.88
C ASN A 37 28.53 -5.46 23.96
N GLY A 38 29.03 -4.71 22.96
CA GLY A 38 29.07 -3.26 23.01
C GLY A 38 28.87 -2.59 21.66
N PHE A 39 28.01 -1.56 21.60
CA PHE A 39 27.77 -0.72 20.43
C PHE A 39 27.86 0.77 20.77
N SER A 40 28.79 1.49 20.17
CA SER A 40 28.92 2.94 20.29
C SER A 40 27.85 3.66 19.47
N THR A 41 27.21 4.67 20.07
CA THR A 41 26.29 5.58 19.39
C THR A 41 26.94 6.91 19.02
N THR A 42 28.13 7.19 19.55
CA THR A 42 28.84 8.47 19.42
C THR A 42 30.02 8.32 18.46
N SER A 43 30.02 9.11 17.38
CA SER A 43 31.22 9.30 16.55
C SER A 43 32.01 10.52 17.04
N LYS A 44 33.34 10.42 17.07
CA LYS A 44 34.21 11.52 17.53
C LYS A 44 35.03 12.09 16.39
N VAL A 45 35.26 13.40 16.46
CA VAL A 45 36.22 14.13 15.64
C VAL A 45 37.22 14.84 16.54
N HIS A 46 38.43 15.08 16.04
CA HIS A 46 39.52 15.70 16.80
C HIS A 46 40.06 16.94 16.11
N ALA A 47 40.42 17.93 16.91
CA ALA A 47 41.12 19.11 16.46
C ALA A 47 42.55 18.73 16.05
N LYS A 48 43.01 19.28 14.93
CA LYS A 48 44.39 19.12 14.43
C LYS A 48 45.42 19.63 15.44
N ASN A 49 45.08 20.68 16.18
CA ASN A 49 45.83 21.17 17.33
C ASN A 49 44.98 21.01 18.60
N ILE A 50 45.42 20.13 19.50
CA ILE A 50 44.66 19.71 20.69
C ILE A 50 44.48 20.80 21.75
N VAL A 51 45.19 21.93 21.66
CA VAL A 51 45.04 23.06 22.59
C VAL A 51 44.29 24.25 21.99
N GLU A 52 44.05 24.25 20.67
CA GLU A 52 43.34 25.34 20.01
C GLU A 52 41.82 25.14 20.01
N ARG A 53 41.10 26.26 20.09
CA ARG A 53 39.64 26.27 19.94
C ARG A 53 39.26 25.99 18.47
N THR A 54 38.48 24.94 18.27
CA THR A 54 37.84 24.61 16.98
C THR A 54 36.37 25.01 17.03
N LYS A 55 35.90 25.75 16.02
CA LYS A 55 34.53 26.26 15.95
C LYS A 55 33.53 25.17 15.60
N VAL A 56 32.35 25.25 16.22
CA VAL A 56 31.20 24.36 16.04
C VAL A 56 30.02 25.14 15.49
N TYR A 57 29.30 24.55 14.55
CA TYR A 57 28.20 25.18 13.84
C TYR A 57 26.90 24.37 13.97
N ALA A 58 25.76 25.07 14.01
CA ALA A 58 24.44 24.45 13.96
C ALA A 58 24.25 23.73 12.61
N VAL A 59 23.89 22.45 12.66
CA VAL A 59 23.70 21.61 11.46
C VAL A 59 22.47 22.05 10.66
N CYS A 60 21.48 22.58 11.37
CA CYS A 60 20.18 22.92 10.85
C CYS A 60 19.55 24.06 11.64
N LYS A 61 18.45 24.61 11.11
CA LYS A 61 17.57 25.47 11.87
C LYS A 61 16.85 24.67 12.96
N GLY A 62 16.77 25.20 14.18
CA GLY A 62 16.12 24.48 15.28
C GLY A 62 16.19 25.20 16.61
N ARG A 63 16.03 24.44 17.70
CA ARG A 63 16.12 24.91 19.09
C ARG A 63 17.20 24.13 19.83
N ILE A 64 18.00 24.81 20.65
CA ILE A 64 19.15 24.20 21.35
C ILE A 64 18.92 24.19 22.87
N LEU A 65 18.88 23.00 23.45
CA LEU A 65 18.93 22.76 24.89
C LEU A 65 20.39 22.54 25.32
N ILE A 66 20.85 23.26 26.35
CA ILE A 66 22.21 23.11 26.89
C ILE A 66 22.17 22.27 28.16
N GLN A 67 23.02 21.25 28.24
CA GLN A 67 23.13 20.35 29.40
C GLN A 67 24.57 20.24 29.90
N PRO A 68 24.79 20.01 31.20
CA PRO A 68 26.11 19.70 31.74
C PRO A 68 26.65 18.37 31.19
N VAL A 69 27.96 18.18 31.31
CA VAL A 69 28.58 16.87 31.13
C VAL A 69 28.91 16.30 32.51
N ASP A 70 28.35 15.15 32.84
CA ASP A 70 28.51 14.55 34.18
C ASP A 70 29.96 14.08 34.41
N GLU A 71 30.66 13.66 33.34
CA GLU A 71 32.06 13.22 33.41
C GLU A 71 33.09 14.37 33.40
N ASP A 72 32.72 15.57 32.95
CA ASP A 72 33.67 16.69 32.80
C ASP A 72 32.97 18.05 33.03
N PRO A 73 33.16 18.70 34.20
CA PRO A 73 32.50 19.96 34.53
C PRO A 73 32.97 21.15 33.68
N THR A 74 34.06 21.01 32.93
CA THR A 74 34.56 22.04 32.00
C THR A 74 33.84 22.01 30.66
N LYS A 75 32.95 21.04 30.46
CA LYS A 75 32.24 20.81 29.20
C LYS A 75 30.72 20.92 29.35
N VAL A 76 30.09 21.15 28.21
CA VAL A 76 28.62 21.15 28.03
C VAL A 76 28.25 20.38 26.77
N ASN A 77 27.06 19.81 26.77
CA ASN A 77 26.45 19.17 25.62
C ASN A 77 25.32 20.04 25.08
N TYR A 78 25.24 20.13 23.76
CA TYR A 78 24.18 20.86 23.08
C TYR A 78 23.26 19.85 22.40
N ILE A 79 21.96 19.96 22.66
CA ILE A 79 20.93 19.11 22.07
C ILE A 79 20.09 19.99 21.16
N LEU A 80 20.29 19.84 19.85
CA LEU A 80 19.57 20.57 18.81
C LEU A 80 18.36 19.76 18.35
N LYS A 81 17.16 20.27 18.58
CA LYS A 81 15.91 19.76 18.00
C LYS A 81 15.63 20.48 16.68
N PRO A 82 15.67 19.79 15.52
CA PRO A 82 15.42 20.42 14.22
C PRO A 82 14.03 21.04 14.12
N ALA A 83 13.91 22.13 13.34
CA ALA A 83 12.63 22.71 12.95
C ALA A 83 12.03 22.00 11.72
N ASP A 84 12.89 21.50 10.83
CA ASP A 84 12.54 20.84 9.58
C ASP A 84 12.87 19.34 9.61
N SER A 85 12.20 18.54 8.76
CA SER A 85 12.46 17.11 8.60
C SER A 85 13.51 16.84 7.52
N TYR A 86 14.36 15.84 7.76
CA TYR A 86 15.44 15.40 6.89
C TYR A 86 15.02 14.17 6.07
N GLY A 87 13.92 14.30 5.32
CA GLY A 87 13.31 13.19 4.60
C GLY A 87 14.32 12.38 3.78
N PRO A 88 14.27 11.03 3.77
CA PRO A 88 13.21 10.18 4.34
C PRO A 88 13.36 9.94 5.85
N PHE A 89 14.34 10.55 6.53
CA PHE A 89 14.50 10.44 7.97
C PHE A 89 13.87 11.60 8.71
N LYS A 90 13.08 11.29 9.72
CA LYS A 90 12.77 12.28 10.75
C LYS A 90 13.92 12.26 11.77
N ILE A 91 14.63 13.37 11.92
CA ILE A 91 15.73 13.51 12.89
C ILE A 91 15.14 14.09 14.16
N LYS A 92 15.31 13.38 15.28
CA LYS A 92 14.81 13.82 16.59
C LYS A 92 15.73 14.86 17.20
N PHE A 93 17.02 14.54 17.28
CA PHE A 93 18.05 15.40 17.87
C PHE A 93 19.39 15.26 17.14
N PHE A 94 20.10 16.37 16.99
CA PHE A 94 21.55 16.38 16.83
C PHE A 94 22.17 16.70 18.19
N ILE A 95 23.04 15.82 18.70
CA ILE A 95 23.68 16.01 20.02
C ILE A 95 25.16 16.24 19.82
N TYR A 96 25.62 17.43 20.22
CA TYR A 96 27.02 17.80 20.22
C TYR A 96 27.57 17.57 21.62
N ARG A 97 28.60 16.72 21.73
CA ARG A 97 29.13 16.28 23.01
C ARG A 97 30.51 16.86 23.30
N GLY A 98 30.65 17.60 24.39
CA GLY A 98 31.96 18.08 24.86
C GLY A 98 32.39 19.47 24.37
N LEU A 99 31.45 20.40 24.23
CA LEU A 99 31.76 21.82 23.96
C LEU A 99 32.35 22.48 25.21
N ASN A 100 33.20 23.48 25.04
CA ASN A 100 33.81 24.21 26.15
C ASN A 100 32.75 25.02 26.91
N LYS A 101 32.57 24.71 28.20
CA LYS A 101 31.64 25.44 29.07
C LYS A 101 32.00 26.91 29.19
N ALA A 102 33.29 27.23 29.35
CA ALA A 102 33.77 28.59 29.62
C ALA A 102 33.48 29.59 28.49
N ASP A 103 33.19 29.12 27.27
CA ASP A 103 32.85 29.99 26.14
C ASP A 103 31.40 30.50 26.22
N VAL A 104 30.58 29.91 27.09
CA VAL A 104 29.13 30.13 27.17
C VAL A 104 28.67 30.40 28.60
N LEU A 105 29.18 29.65 29.58
CA LEU A 105 28.79 29.73 30.99
C LEU A 105 30.01 29.95 31.90
N ASN A 106 29.90 30.88 32.84
CA ASN A 106 30.83 31.05 33.95
C ASN A 106 30.04 31.08 35.27
N ASN A 107 30.44 30.28 36.26
CA ASN A 107 29.68 30.09 37.51
C ASN A 107 28.18 29.79 37.30
N ASN A 108 27.83 29.03 36.26
CA ASN A 108 26.46 28.71 35.86
C ASN A 108 25.60 29.95 35.51
N ILE A 109 26.23 31.01 35.03
CA ILE A 109 25.59 32.21 34.48
C ILE A 109 26.07 32.36 33.04
N LEU A 110 25.21 32.82 32.12
CA LEU A 110 25.61 33.08 30.74
C LEU A 110 26.69 34.16 30.70
N VAL A 111 27.80 33.89 29.99
CA VAL A 111 28.89 34.85 29.82
C VAL A 111 28.34 36.10 29.10
N PRO A 112 28.67 37.33 29.54
CA PRO A 112 28.19 38.55 28.88
C PRO A 112 28.62 38.65 27.41
N LYS A 113 27.78 39.29 26.59
CA LYS A 113 28.07 39.58 25.18
C LYS A 113 29.38 40.37 25.05
N ASN A 114 30.31 39.86 24.24
CA ASN A 114 31.58 40.47 23.88
C ASN A 114 31.83 40.32 22.37
N VAL A 115 31.50 41.36 21.62
CA VAL A 115 31.63 41.40 20.15
C VAL A 115 33.08 41.43 19.65
N THR A 116 34.06 41.66 20.54
CA THR A 116 35.48 41.67 20.18
C THR A 116 36.14 40.29 20.31
N ASP A 117 35.53 39.36 21.04
CA ASP A 117 36.02 37.99 21.15
C ASP A 117 35.57 37.16 19.94
N ILE A 118 36.51 36.92 19.03
CA ILE A 118 36.37 36.08 17.83
C ILE A 118 35.95 34.63 18.16
N ASN A 119 36.21 34.18 19.40
CA ASN A 119 35.86 32.85 19.88
C ASN A 119 34.56 32.83 20.71
N GLN A 120 33.89 33.97 20.89
CA GLN A 120 32.57 33.97 21.50
C GLN A 120 31.52 33.57 20.45
N PRO A 121 30.65 32.59 20.75
CA PRO A 121 29.63 32.13 19.81
C PRO A 121 28.66 33.24 19.42
N PHE A 122 28.40 33.39 18.12
CA PHE A 122 27.38 34.33 17.63
C PHE A 122 25.99 34.00 18.19
N PHE A 123 25.72 32.70 18.37
CA PHE A 123 24.51 32.21 19.02
C PHE A 123 24.29 32.78 20.43
N LEU A 124 25.35 32.87 21.25
CA LEU A 124 25.26 33.48 22.59
C LEU A 124 24.96 34.98 22.50
N GLN A 125 25.57 35.68 21.53
CA GLN A 125 25.33 37.10 21.34
C GLN A 125 23.87 37.37 20.96
N LYS A 126 23.29 36.53 20.10
CA LYS A 126 21.87 36.57 19.72
C LYS A 126 20.94 36.37 20.92
N ILE A 127 21.21 35.40 21.79
CA ILE A 127 20.44 35.15 23.01
C ILE A 127 20.44 36.40 23.92
N TRP A 128 21.61 37.02 24.11
CA TRP A 128 21.71 38.26 24.88
C TRP A 128 20.92 39.42 24.27
N ASP A 129 20.99 39.59 22.94
CA ASP A 129 20.25 40.65 22.25
C ASP A 129 18.72 40.47 22.38
N GLU A 130 18.24 39.24 22.25
CA GLU A 130 16.82 38.89 22.44
C GLU A 130 16.38 39.11 23.90
N TYR A 131 17.21 38.71 24.86
CA TYR A 131 16.93 38.89 26.28
C TYR A 131 16.90 40.36 26.71
N ILE A 132 17.87 41.17 26.26
CA ILE A 132 17.88 42.62 26.51
C ILE A 132 16.62 43.23 25.93
N LYS A 133 16.33 42.96 24.65
CA LYS A 133 15.14 43.49 23.96
C LYS A 133 13.84 43.13 24.68
N PHE A 134 13.70 41.91 25.20
CA PHE A 134 12.53 41.49 25.96
C PHE A 134 12.36 42.29 27.26
N ASN A 135 13.45 42.51 28.01
CA ASN A 135 13.42 43.19 29.31
C ASN A 135 13.41 44.73 29.21
N THR A 136 13.82 45.32 28.08
CA THR A 136 13.84 46.79 27.88
C THR A 136 12.58 47.34 27.18
N ASN A 137 11.63 46.50 26.76
CA ASN A 137 10.42 46.91 26.05
C ASN A 137 9.26 47.34 26.97
N ASP A 138 9.47 47.35 28.29
CA ASP A 138 8.48 47.82 29.26
C ASP A 138 8.80 49.28 29.63
N GLU A 139 7.88 50.22 29.38
CA GLU A 139 8.07 51.68 29.53
C GLU A 139 8.47 52.12 30.97
N ASN A 140 8.50 51.19 31.93
CA ASN A 140 8.82 51.43 33.34
C ASN A 140 10.10 50.73 33.86
N GLN A 141 10.92 50.09 33.02
CA GLN A 141 12.20 49.48 33.47
C GLN A 141 13.43 50.09 32.77
N ASN A 142 14.13 50.98 33.49
CA ASN A 142 15.38 51.63 33.04
C ASN A 142 16.66 50.84 33.41
N ASN A 143 16.55 49.61 33.94
CA ASN A 143 17.72 48.83 34.35
C ASN A 143 17.97 47.69 33.37
N LEU A 144 19.10 47.73 32.66
CA LEU A 144 19.58 46.60 31.87
C LEU A 144 19.78 45.38 32.80
N PRO A 145 19.42 44.16 32.37
CA PRO A 145 19.69 42.98 33.17
C PRO A 145 21.20 42.77 33.37
N ASP A 146 21.67 42.77 34.61
CA ASP A 146 23.10 42.54 34.94
C ASP A 146 23.52 41.07 34.84
N SER A 147 22.55 40.14 34.74
CA SER A 147 22.81 38.71 34.62
C SER A 147 21.72 37.98 33.83
N PHE A 148 22.11 36.89 33.18
CA PHE A 148 21.20 35.99 32.48
C PHE A 148 21.16 34.63 33.21
N PRO A 149 20.00 34.20 33.72
CA PRO A 149 19.86 32.91 34.38
C PRO A 149 20.02 31.73 33.41
N SER A 150 21.01 30.87 33.65
CA SER A 150 21.31 29.74 32.75
C SER A 150 20.21 28.66 32.67
N PHE A 151 19.32 28.59 33.67
CA PHE A 151 18.17 27.70 33.59
C PHE A 151 17.26 28.03 32.40
N LEU A 152 17.18 29.29 31.93
CA LEU A 152 16.32 29.67 30.81
C LEU A 152 16.69 28.94 29.51
N ILE A 153 17.98 28.65 29.30
CA ILE A 153 18.48 27.87 28.16
C ILE A 153 18.62 26.37 28.48
N GLY A 154 18.01 25.95 29.59
CA GLY A 154 17.93 24.58 30.06
C GLY A 154 19.14 24.07 30.84
N TYR A 155 20.10 24.92 31.19
CA TYR A 155 21.22 24.52 32.04
C TYR A 155 20.86 24.71 33.52
N ASP A 156 20.36 23.65 34.17
CA ASP A 156 20.05 23.67 35.60
C ASP A 156 20.41 22.32 36.26
N PRO A 157 21.72 22.07 36.49
CA PRO A 157 22.20 20.78 36.98
C PRO A 157 21.64 20.38 38.35
N PHE A 158 21.19 21.34 39.17
CA PHE A 158 20.79 21.10 40.55
C PHE A 158 19.29 20.82 40.71
N ASN A 159 18.44 21.34 39.82
CA ASN A 159 16.99 21.14 39.90
C ASN A 159 16.42 20.18 38.84
N GLN A 160 17.24 19.71 37.91
CA GLN A 160 16.82 18.77 36.86
C GLN A 160 17.12 17.32 37.25
N SER A 161 16.08 16.48 37.32
CA SER A 161 16.23 15.03 37.46
C SER A 161 16.83 14.41 36.20
N GLN A 162 17.81 13.51 36.37
CA GLN A 162 18.41 12.75 35.27
C GLN A 162 17.41 11.82 34.55
N ALA A 163 16.28 11.50 35.19
CA ALA A 163 15.22 10.68 34.61
C ALA A 163 14.31 11.45 33.63
N ASN A 164 14.33 12.79 33.67
CA ASN A 164 13.49 13.62 32.80
C ASN A 164 13.82 13.38 31.32
N LEU A 165 12.81 13.28 30.48
CA LEU A 165 12.99 13.10 29.04
C LEU A 165 13.49 14.39 28.42
N ILE A 166 14.31 14.27 27.38
CA ILE A 166 14.79 15.45 26.63
C ILE A 166 13.60 16.22 26.02
N ASP A 167 12.59 15.50 25.51
CA ASP A 167 11.43 16.11 24.85
C ASP A 167 10.62 17.05 25.76
N ASP A 168 10.56 16.75 27.07
CA ASP A 168 9.80 17.54 28.06
C ASP A 168 10.29 19.00 28.15
N TYR A 169 11.53 19.27 27.74
CA TYR A 169 12.09 20.63 27.71
C TYR A 169 11.77 21.40 26.43
N PHE A 170 11.29 20.74 25.37
CA PHE A 170 10.94 21.37 24.09
C PHE A 170 9.43 21.60 23.93
N THR A 171 8.61 21.05 24.83
CA THR A 171 7.16 21.20 24.89
C THR A 171 6.80 22.21 25.98
N ASN A 172 6.10 23.29 25.61
CA ASN A 172 5.58 24.25 26.58
C ASN A 172 4.35 23.64 27.27
N SER A 173 4.54 22.81 28.30
CA SER A 173 3.41 22.26 29.05
C SER A 173 3.71 22.15 30.53
N SER A 174 3.41 23.20 31.28
CA SER A 174 3.17 23.06 32.70
C SER A 174 2.21 24.13 33.19
N ASN A 175 0.98 23.71 33.48
CA ASN A 175 0.00 24.42 34.32
C ASN A 175 0.37 24.34 35.81
N ASP A 176 1.59 23.91 36.13
CA ASP A 176 2.05 23.83 37.50
C ASP A 176 2.63 25.19 37.88
N THR A 177 1.95 25.89 38.78
CA THR A 177 2.32 27.22 39.28
C THR A 177 3.74 27.31 39.89
N ASN A 178 4.43 26.17 40.03
CA ASN A 178 5.81 26.03 40.52
C ASN A 178 6.82 25.49 39.49
N SER A 179 6.43 25.34 38.21
CA SER A 179 7.33 24.83 37.17
C SER A 179 8.20 25.93 36.56
N LEU A 180 9.51 25.68 36.49
CA LEU A 180 10.47 26.57 35.85
C LEU A 180 10.17 26.67 34.34
N TYR A 181 9.80 27.86 33.87
CA TYR A 181 9.63 28.14 32.44
C TYR A 181 10.99 28.14 31.73
N TYR A 182 11.25 27.11 30.93
CA TYR A 182 12.41 27.07 30.02
C TYR A 182 12.11 27.89 28.75
N GLN A 183 13.03 28.75 28.32
CA GLN A 183 12.96 29.52 27.08
C GLN A 183 14.04 29.04 26.12
N ILE A 184 13.86 27.82 25.59
CA ILE A 184 14.89 27.17 24.77
C ILE A 184 15.17 27.98 23.48
N PRO A 185 16.40 28.49 23.30
CA PRO A 185 16.74 29.43 22.24
C PRO A 185 16.77 28.79 20.84
N SER A 186 16.50 29.61 19.82
CA SER A 186 16.49 29.19 18.42
C SER A 186 17.79 29.51 17.68
N CYS A 187 18.25 28.61 16.81
CA CYS A 187 19.39 28.80 15.93
C CYS A 187 18.98 28.66 14.46
N GLU A 188 19.74 29.31 13.58
CA GLU A 188 19.68 29.10 12.14
C GLU A 188 20.76 28.10 11.70
N GLU A 189 20.58 27.49 10.52
CA GLU A 189 21.59 26.62 9.91
C GLU A 189 22.92 27.38 9.73
N GLY A 190 24.02 26.79 10.19
CA GLY A 190 25.36 27.38 10.09
C GLY A 190 25.70 28.39 11.17
N ASP A 191 24.81 28.66 12.13
CA ASP A 191 25.13 29.53 13.27
C ASP A 191 26.35 29.01 14.03
N TYR A 192 27.28 29.91 14.40
CA TYR A 192 28.41 29.58 15.25
C TYR A 192 27.94 29.44 16.71
N ILE A 193 27.89 28.20 17.21
CA ILE A 193 27.22 27.84 18.48
C ILE A 193 28.18 27.59 19.65
N GLY A 194 29.46 27.35 19.39
CA GLY A 194 30.43 27.01 20.45
C GLY A 194 31.78 26.58 19.92
N ASN A 195 32.70 26.26 20.83
CA ASN A 195 33.99 25.66 20.48
C ASN A 195 34.23 24.37 21.25
N PHE A 196 35.18 23.58 20.76
CA PHE A 196 35.80 22.51 21.53
C PHE A 196 37.33 22.57 21.42
N ILE A 197 37.99 21.89 22.37
CA ILE A 197 39.44 21.68 22.44
C ILE A 197 39.65 20.17 22.61
N GLY A 198 40.64 19.61 21.91
CA GLY A 198 40.87 18.16 21.84
C GLY A 198 39.88 17.47 20.91
N GLY A 199 38.94 16.70 21.46
CA GLY A 199 37.92 15.96 20.71
C GLY A 199 36.50 16.37 21.05
N MET A 200 35.57 16.07 20.15
CA MET A 200 34.14 16.28 20.32
C MET A 200 33.36 15.07 19.80
N GLY A 201 32.35 14.64 20.55
CA GLY A 201 31.42 13.61 20.11
C GLY A 201 30.22 14.20 19.37
N PHE A 202 29.63 13.41 18.49
CA PHE A 202 28.44 13.79 17.74
C PHE A 202 27.51 12.58 17.58
N ASP A 203 26.25 12.74 18.01
CA ASP A 203 25.20 11.73 17.84
C ASP A 203 24.09 12.31 16.95
N ILE A 204 23.57 11.47 16.05
CA ILE A 204 22.37 11.77 15.27
C ILE A 204 21.29 10.79 15.70
N VAL A 205 20.24 11.31 16.31
CA VAL A 205 19.12 10.53 16.86
C VAL A 205 17.95 10.59 15.89
N LEU A 206 17.49 9.43 15.44
CA LEU A 206 16.32 9.28 14.57
C LEU A 206 15.04 9.37 15.40
N ASP A 207 14.04 10.01 14.84
CA ASP A 207 12.67 10.01 15.37
C ASP A 207 11.92 8.83 14.76
N ARG A 208 11.48 7.90 15.62
CA ARG A 208 10.66 6.74 15.23
C ARG A 208 9.19 6.91 15.60
N GLY A 209 8.76 8.15 15.83
CA GLY A 209 7.40 8.53 16.16
C GLY A 209 7.20 8.89 17.62
N ASP A 210 6.03 9.46 17.90
CA ASP A 210 5.61 9.93 19.22
C ASP A 210 5.05 8.79 20.10
N PHE A 211 5.50 7.56 19.88
CA PHE A 211 4.97 6.39 20.56
C PHE A 211 5.74 6.11 21.86
N LYS A 212 5.01 5.95 22.96
CA LYS A 212 5.49 5.26 24.16
C LYS A 212 4.46 4.25 24.60
N LEU A 213 4.95 3.09 25.01
CA LEU A 213 4.12 2.12 25.70
C LEU A 213 3.99 2.59 27.15
N ASP A 214 2.81 3.12 27.49
CA ASP A 214 2.52 3.52 28.87
C ASP A 214 2.59 2.28 29.79
N ARG A 215 3.14 2.46 30.99
CA ARG A 215 3.31 1.43 32.04
C ARG A 215 4.18 0.22 31.66
N GLN A 216 5.14 0.38 30.75
CA GLN A 216 6.12 -0.66 30.42
C GLN A 216 7.55 -0.24 30.75
N THR A 217 8.42 -1.23 31.00
CA THR A 217 9.83 -0.96 31.25
C THR A 217 10.56 -0.70 29.93
N GLU A 218 10.94 0.56 29.68
CA GLU A 218 11.86 0.90 28.59
C GLU A 218 13.28 0.44 28.94
N SER A 219 13.92 -0.35 28.07
CA SER A 219 15.31 -0.77 28.24
C SER A 219 16.32 0.37 27.99
N PHE A 220 15.88 1.42 27.29
CA PHE A 220 16.62 2.65 27.04
C PHE A 220 15.65 3.81 26.82
N SER A 221 15.98 4.99 27.39
CA SER A 221 15.20 6.22 27.23
C SER A 221 16.11 7.39 26.90
N LEU A 222 15.66 8.27 26.00
CA LEU A 222 16.33 9.54 25.65
C LEU A 222 16.08 10.59 26.75
N ASN A 223 16.70 10.39 27.91
CA ASN A 223 16.60 11.24 29.10
C ASN A 223 17.88 12.07 29.34
N LEU A 224 17.86 12.90 30.37
CA LEU A 224 19.01 13.72 30.74
C LEU A 224 20.23 12.89 31.17
N LYS A 225 20.04 11.69 31.74
CA LYS A 225 21.16 10.75 32.03
C LYS A 225 21.95 10.42 30.76
N TYR A 226 21.27 10.19 29.64
CA TYR A 226 21.89 9.99 28.33
C TYR A 226 22.45 11.30 27.73
N ALA A 227 21.69 12.40 27.84
CA ALA A 227 22.08 13.69 27.28
C ALA A 227 23.37 14.26 27.90
N ARG A 228 23.64 13.96 29.18
CA ARG A 228 24.79 14.47 29.94
C ARG A 228 26.07 13.65 29.80
N LYS A 229 26.05 12.59 29.00
CA LYS A 229 27.24 11.77 28.72
C LYS A 229 28.22 12.47 27.78
N LEU A 230 29.52 12.40 28.07
CA LEU A 230 30.55 12.82 27.11
C LEU A 230 30.60 11.91 25.86
N SER A 231 30.27 10.62 26.03
CA SER A 231 30.18 9.61 24.96
C SER A 231 29.23 8.51 25.42
N HIS A 232 28.48 7.91 24.50
CA HIS A 232 27.53 6.84 24.84
C HIS A 232 27.76 5.56 24.03
N ALA A 233 27.58 4.42 24.69
CA ALA A 233 27.55 3.10 24.08
C ALA A 233 26.54 2.21 24.81
N PHE A 234 25.83 1.38 24.06
CA PHE A 234 25.06 0.27 24.61
C PHE A 234 26.03 -0.83 25.03
N VAL A 235 26.14 -1.08 26.33
CA VAL A 235 26.98 -2.15 26.89
C VAL A 235 26.07 -3.19 27.52
N ILE A 236 26.23 -4.45 27.10
CA ILE A 236 25.49 -5.58 27.65
C ILE A 236 26.22 -6.09 28.88
N ASP A 237 25.56 -6.01 30.03
CA ASP A 237 26.03 -6.56 31.30
C ASP A 237 25.04 -7.60 31.85
N SER A 238 25.31 -8.14 33.04
CA SER A 238 24.50 -9.17 33.68
C SER A 238 23.09 -8.70 34.09
N THR A 239 22.79 -7.41 34.04
CA THR A 239 21.46 -6.85 34.35
C THR A 239 20.53 -6.85 33.14
N ILE A 240 21.07 -7.01 31.93
CA ILE A 240 20.30 -7.06 30.69
C ILE A 240 19.83 -8.50 30.44
N THR A 241 18.54 -8.74 30.68
CA THR A 241 17.92 -10.08 30.49
C THR A 241 17.54 -10.36 29.04
N ASN A 242 17.11 -9.35 28.26
CA ASN A 242 16.77 -9.48 26.84
C ASN A 242 17.81 -8.78 25.96
N VAL A 243 18.89 -9.49 25.65
CA VAL A 243 20.04 -8.97 24.89
C VAL A 243 19.66 -8.55 23.47
N LYS A 244 18.84 -9.33 22.76
CA LYS A 244 18.43 -9.00 21.37
C LYS A 244 17.62 -7.70 21.33
N GLN A 245 16.61 -7.57 22.19
CA GLN A 245 15.80 -6.37 22.28
C GLN A 245 16.62 -5.14 22.69
N PHE A 246 17.55 -5.28 23.64
CA PHE A 246 18.40 -4.17 24.05
C PHE A 246 19.31 -3.69 22.91
N LYS A 247 19.90 -4.61 22.15
CA LYS A 247 20.73 -4.31 20.98
C LYS A 247 19.96 -3.54 19.89
N GLU A 248 18.67 -3.81 19.68
CA GLU A 248 17.83 -3.10 18.70
C GLU A 248 17.74 -1.58 18.95
N ASN A 249 18.02 -1.10 20.17
CA ASN A 249 18.03 0.34 20.46
C ASN A 249 19.05 1.13 19.63
N ILE A 250 20.09 0.48 19.08
CA ILE A 250 21.05 1.13 18.18
C ILE A 250 20.38 1.71 16.93
N HIS A 251 19.24 1.17 16.51
CA HIS A 251 18.49 1.68 15.35
C HIS A 251 17.82 3.03 15.57
N GLN A 252 17.85 3.56 16.80
CA GLN A 252 17.50 4.95 17.10
C GLN A 252 18.60 5.94 16.68
N PHE A 253 19.75 5.45 16.21
CA PHE A 253 20.90 6.25 15.83
C PHE A 253 21.35 5.97 14.39
N ILE A 254 22.01 6.95 13.78
CA ILE A 254 22.70 6.80 12.51
C ILE A 254 24.13 7.34 12.63
N ASP A 255 25.07 6.68 11.97
CA ASP A 255 26.45 7.15 11.91
C ASP A 255 26.54 8.52 11.24
N PRO A 256 27.15 9.54 11.88
CA PRO A 256 27.44 10.82 11.27
C PRO A 256 28.19 10.72 9.93
N ALA A 257 29.14 9.78 9.76
CA ALA A 257 29.84 9.64 8.48
C ALA A 257 28.87 9.18 7.38
N ALA A 258 28.00 8.22 7.67
CA ALA A 258 26.98 7.77 6.73
C ALA A 258 25.94 8.86 6.42
N PHE A 259 25.52 9.65 7.41
CA PHE A 259 24.64 10.81 7.21
C PHE A 259 25.25 11.80 6.23
N TRP A 260 26.50 12.21 6.43
CA TRP A 260 27.16 13.14 5.52
C TRP A 260 27.43 12.54 4.14
N GLY A 261 27.89 11.29 4.07
CA GLY A 261 28.18 10.64 2.80
C GLY A 261 26.92 10.36 1.97
N SER A 262 25.77 10.27 2.63
CA SER A 262 24.47 10.18 1.96
C SER A 262 24.07 11.44 1.18
N HIS A 263 24.73 12.58 1.37
CA HIS A 263 24.48 13.81 0.59
C HIS A 263 25.16 13.80 -0.78
N ILE A 264 26.09 12.87 -1.01
CA ILE A 264 26.81 12.74 -2.29
C ILE A 264 25.79 12.59 -3.42
N ASP A 265 25.93 13.39 -4.48
CA ASP A 265 25.12 13.42 -5.72
C ASP A 265 23.61 13.72 -5.58
N CYS A 266 22.99 13.58 -4.41
CA CYS A 266 21.56 13.82 -4.19
C CYS A 266 21.24 14.99 -3.22
N GLY A 267 22.20 15.47 -2.43
CA GLY A 267 22.01 16.53 -1.43
C GLY A 267 22.99 17.70 -1.56
N SER A 268 23.12 18.49 -0.50
CA SER A 268 24.17 19.51 -0.34
C SER A 268 24.62 19.68 1.11
N ILE A 269 25.93 19.86 1.30
CA ILE A 269 26.51 20.16 2.62
C ILE A 269 27.14 21.54 2.60
N LYS A 270 26.56 22.50 3.33
CA LYS A 270 27.21 23.80 3.54
C LYS A 270 28.34 23.67 4.55
N THR A 271 29.34 24.54 4.41
CA THR A 271 30.45 24.64 5.36
C THR A 271 30.77 26.11 5.58
N PHE A 272 31.52 26.43 6.63
CA PHE A 272 31.94 27.81 6.89
C PHE A 272 32.80 28.41 5.76
N VAL A 273 33.45 27.56 4.94
CA VAL A 273 34.24 27.99 3.76
C VAL A 273 33.38 28.06 2.49
N SER A 274 32.34 27.23 2.38
CA SER A 274 31.49 27.12 1.21
C SER A 274 30.00 27.16 1.58
N ASN A 275 29.43 28.36 1.50
CA ASN A 275 28.02 28.60 1.78
C ASN A 275 27.09 28.11 0.66
N ALA A 276 27.61 27.88 -0.55
CA ALA A 276 26.84 27.35 -1.69
C ALA A 276 26.53 25.84 -1.57
N GLY A 277 27.24 25.13 -0.68
CA GLY A 277 27.10 23.70 -0.46
C GLY A 277 27.97 22.85 -1.38
N ILE A 278 28.69 21.88 -0.81
CA ILE A 278 29.44 20.87 -1.56
C ILE A 278 28.53 19.68 -1.90
N LYS A 279 28.74 19.10 -3.09
CA LYS A 279 27.95 17.97 -3.61
C LYS A 279 28.78 16.82 -4.20
N SER A 280 30.03 17.07 -4.58
CA SER A 280 30.87 16.08 -5.26
C SER A 280 31.44 15.04 -4.30
N ASN A 281 31.55 13.79 -4.76
CA ASN A 281 32.16 12.69 -4.01
C ASN A 281 33.53 13.07 -3.45
N SER A 282 34.38 13.67 -4.28
CA SER A 282 35.76 14.01 -3.92
C SER A 282 35.81 15.03 -2.78
N LEU A 283 35.07 16.15 -2.89
CA LEU A 283 35.10 17.19 -1.87
C LEU A 283 34.45 16.73 -0.57
N ILE A 284 33.34 15.99 -0.66
CA ILE A 284 32.67 15.45 0.55
C ILE A 284 33.59 14.43 1.23
N PHE A 285 34.22 13.54 0.47
CA PHE A 285 35.13 12.56 1.05
C PHE A 285 36.34 13.21 1.71
N GLU A 286 37.07 14.05 0.97
CA GLU A 286 38.30 14.69 1.41
C GLU A 286 38.11 15.64 2.59
N ASN A 287 37.08 16.48 2.54
CA ASN A 287 36.89 17.53 3.53
C ASN A 287 36.09 17.05 4.76
N ILE A 288 35.19 16.08 4.58
CA ILE A 288 34.24 15.68 5.63
C ILE A 288 34.44 14.23 6.04
N LEU A 289 34.29 13.27 5.13
CA LEU A 289 34.27 11.86 5.53
C LEU A 289 35.60 11.40 6.10
N LYS A 290 36.74 11.87 5.57
CA LYS A 290 38.07 11.57 6.10
C LYS A 290 38.26 11.93 7.58
N LYS A 291 37.40 12.79 8.15
CA LYS A 291 37.44 13.17 9.57
C LYS A 291 36.84 12.12 10.51
N PHE A 292 36.18 11.10 9.96
CA PHE A 292 35.53 10.04 10.72
C PHE A 292 36.21 8.68 10.54
N GLN A 293 36.20 7.88 11.60
CA GLN A 293 36.71 6.50 11.57
C GLN A 293 35.95 5.61 10.57
N ASN A 294 34.66 5.88 10.40
CA ASN A 294 33.76 5.09 9.57
C ASN A 294 33.71 5.54 8.09
N LYS A 295 34.65 6.37 7.63
CA LYS A 295 34.70 7.00 6.29
C LYS A 295 34.47 6.08 5.09
N ASN A 296 34.79 4.78 5.22
CA ASN A 296 34.67 3.77 4.16
C ASN A 296 33.63 2.67 4.47
N LYS A 297 32.64 2.95 5.32
CA LYS A 297 31.70 1.95 5.83
C LYS A 297 30.30 2.13 5.24
N ILE A 298 29.74 1.04 4.73
CA ILE A 298 28.34 0.95 4.32
C ILE A 298 27.55 0.26 5.44
N TYR A 299 26.50 0.91 5.91
CA TYR A 299 25.61 0.41 6.95
C TYR A 299 24.34 -0.16 6.31
N LEU A 300 24.18 -1.47 6.37
CA LEU A 300 23.00 -2.17 5.90
C LEU A 300 22.12 -2.55 7.08
N GLN A 301 20.96 -1.90 7.19
CA GLN A 301 19.91 -2.21 8.15
C GLN A 301 18.80 -2.96 7.43
N VAL A 302 18.46 -4.15 7.91
CA VAL A 302 17.38 -4.96 7.32
C VAL A 302 16.32 -5.20 8.38
N PHE A 303 15.15 -4.59 8.21
CA PHE A 303 13.96 -4.84 9.01
C PHE A 303 13.09 -5.88 8.30
N ALA A 304 12.84 -6.99 8.97
CA ALA A 304 12.08 -8.13 8.45
C ALA A 304 10.74 -8.25 9.20
N GLU A 305 10.44 -9.44 9.72
CA GLU A 305 9.17 -9.72 10.39
C GLU A 305 8.98 -8.78 11.60
N ARG A 306 7.78 -8.20 11.72
CA ARG A 306 7.38 -7.34 12.86
C ARG A 306 8.27 -6.11 13.08
N GLU A 307 8.91 -5.64 12.01
CA GLU A 307 9.84 -4.49 12.04
C GLU A 307 11.06 -4.74 12.95
N ARG A 308 11.40 -6.00 13.21
CA ARG A 308 12.64 -6.39 13.90
C ARG A 308 13.75 -6.59 12.90
N SER A 309 15.00 -6.52 13.35
CA SER A 309 16.12 -6.78 12.46
C SER A 309 16.10 -8.20 11.91
N TYR A 310 16.66 -8.36 10.72
CA TYR A 310 16.88 -9.68 10.12
C TYR A 310 17.59 -10.59 11.14
N ASN A 311 17.18 -11.85 11.24
CA ASN A 311 17.63 -12.79 12.28
C ASN A 311 17.33 -12.42 13.76
N TYR A 312 16.37 -11.54 14.00
CA TYR A 312 15.81 -11.42 15.34
C TYR A 312 15.14 -12.74 15.77
N PHE A 313 14.30 -13.33 14.91
CA PHE A 313 13.56 -14.59 15.15
C PHE A 313 14.18 -15.85 14.55
N SER A 314 15.33 -15.74 13.88
CA SER A 314 16.04 -16.88 13.28
C SER A 314 17.52 -16.79 13.65
N ALA A 315 18.18 -17.93 13.81
CA ALA A 315 19.61 -17.97 14.14
C ALA A 315 20.49 -18.24 12.91
N ASP A 316 19.91 -18.56 11.75
CA ASP A 316 20.56 -19.30 10.68
C ASP A 316 20.44 -18.68 9.28
N ARG A 317 19.57 -17.68 9.05
CA ARG A 317 19.50 -17.06 7.71
C ARG A 317 20.79 -16.34 7.36
N THR A 318 21.21 -16.43 6.10
CA THR A 318 22.34 -15.66 5.59
C THR A 318 21.88 -14.48 4.76
N ILE A 319 22.78 -13.52 4.55
CA ILE A 319 22.60 -12.40 3.63
C ILE A 319 23.65 -12.50 2.53
N GLU A 320 23.25 -12.36 1.28
CA GLU A 320 24.17 -12.35 0.13
C GLU A 320 24.53 -10.92 -0.23
N ILE A 321 25.82 -10.63 -0.36
CA ILE A 321 26.33 -9.34 -0.80
C ILE A 321 27.33 -9.60 -1.92
N ASP A 322 27.09 -9.04 -3.10
CA ASP A 322 27.90 -9.29 -4.31
C ASP A 322 28.14 -10.80 -4.57
N HIS A 323 27.08 -11.59 -4.42
CA HIS A 323 27.14 -13.05 -4.58
C HIS A 323 27.92 -13.83 -3.52
N VAL A 324 28.23 -13.18 -2.39
CA VAL A 324 28.90 -13.80 -1.25
C VAL A 324 27.94 -13.92 -0.06
N SER A 325 27.71 -15.15 0.39
CA SER A 325 26.90 -15.45 1.59
C SER A 325 27.64 -15.01 2.86
N THR A 326 26.98 -14.19 3.68
CA THR A 326 27.51 -13.60 4.92
C THR A 326 26.60 -13.94 6.10
N THR A 327 27.18 -14.35 7.23
CA THR A 327 26.43 -14.63 8.46
C THR A 327 26.03 -13.33 9.18
N TYR A 328 24.79 -13.27 9.67
CA TYR A 328 24.21 -12.08 10.28
C TYR A 328 23.53 -12.38 11.64
N ASN A 329 24.31 -12.70 12.70
CA ASN A 329 23.70 -13.09 13.99
C ASN A 329 24.53 -12.89 15.27
N THR A 330 25.83 -12.52 15.20
CA THR A 330 26.72 -12.49 16.39
C THR A 330 27.48 -11.17 16.52
N LEU A 331 28.50 -10.94 15.70
CA LEU A 331 29.31 -9.72 15.72
C LEU A 331 28.75 -8.69 14.73
N GLY A 332 28.43 -7.49 15.21
CA GLY A 332 27.86 -6.42 14.39
C GLY A 332 26.33 -6.45 14.23
N TRP A 333 25.64 -7.54 14.61
CA TRP A 333 24.17 -7.52 14.68
C TRP A 333 23.69 -6.52 15.76
N PRO A 334 22.71 -5.63 15.49
CA PRO A 334 21.69 -5.70 14.45
C PRO A 334 21.91 -4.76 13.25
N ILE A 335 23.13 -4.29 13.00
CA ILE A 335 23.45 -3.47 11.81
C ILE A 335 24.65 -4.07 11.07
N LEU A 336 24.46 -4.51 9.83
CA LEU A 336 25.59 -5.04 9.07
C LEU A 336 26.45 -3.89 8.56
N ILE A 337 27.74 -3.89 8.90
CA ILE A 337 28.70 -2.87 8.49
C ILE A 337 29.70 -3.49 7.52
N GLN A 338 29.72 -3.02 6.28
CA GLN A 338 30.59 -3.54 5.23
C GLN A 338 31.58 -2.50 4.72
N ASN A 339 32.74 -2.96 4.26
CA ASN A 339 33.69 -2.14 3.53
C ASN A 339 33.82 -2.70 2.11
N PHE A 340 33.64 -1.83 1.11
CA PHE A 340 33.86 -2.20 -0.28
C PHE A 340 35.10 -1.50 -0.80
N SER A 341 36.05 -2.30 -1.27
CA SER A 341 37.30 -1.80 -1.84
C SER A 341 37.69 -2.58 -3.09
N SER A 342 38.41 -1.93 -4.00
CA SER A 342 38.96 -2.52 -5.22
C SER A 342 40.49 -2.40 -5.27
N ALA A 343 41.14 -3.32 -5.97
CA ALA A 343 42.60 -3.26 -6.17
C ALA A 343 43.03 -2.02 -6.99
N ASN A 344 42.20 -1.63 -7.96
CA ASN A 344 42.36 -0.48 -8.83
C ASN A 344 41.35 0.63 -8.47
N GLU A 345 41.60 1.86 -8.89
CA GLU A 345 40.62 2.94 -8.72
C GLU A 345 39.34 2.63 -9.50
N TYR A 346 38.20 3.01 -8.94
CA TYR A 346 36.92 2.88 -9.61
C TYR A 346 36.85 3.85 -10.80
N THR A 347 36.41 3.34 -11.95
CA THR A 347 36.22 4.14 -13.17
C THR A 347 34.92 4.94 -13.17
N SER A 348 34.04 4.66 -12.20
CA SER A 348 32.75 5.30 -11.96
C SER A 348 32.73 5.85 -10.53
N ASN A 349 31.99 6.93 -10.30
CA ASN A 349 31.75 7.49 -8.97
C ASN A 349 30.77 6.65 -8.12
N VAL A 350 30.26 5.56 -8.69
CA VAL A 350 29.32 4.64 -8.06
C VAL A 350 29.73 3.19 -8.30
N LYS A 351 29.63 2.35 -7.27
CA LYS A 351 29.67 0.89 -7.37
C LYS A 351 28.24 0.34 -7.27
N ILE A 352 27.89 -0.62 -8.12
CA ILE A 352 26.65 -1.40 -7.99
C ILE A 352 26.93 -2.57 -7.04
N VAL A 353 26.07 -2.74 -6.04
CA VAL A 353 26.10 -3.84 -5.09
C VAL A 353 24.82 -4.65 -5.20
N ASP A 354 24.96 -5.96 -5.23
CA ASP A 354 23.84 -6.91 -5.26
C ASP A 354 23.54 -7.40 -3.83
N ILE A 355 22.31 -7.23 -3.34
CA ILE A 355 21.86 -7.71 -2.02
C ILE A 355 20.79 -8.79 -2.17
N GLY A 356 21.07 -10.01 -1.71
CA GLY A 356 20.12 -11.12 -1.65
C GLY A 356 19.71 -11.44 -0.21
N LEU A 357 18.41 -11.60 0.05
CA LEU A 357 17.86 -12.03 1.34
C LEU A 357 17.23 -13.41 1.21
N GLU A 358 17.29 -14.19 2.30
CA GLU A 358 16.61 -15.47 2.42
C GLU A 358 15.26 -15.28 3.11
N GLY A 359 14.22 -15.83 2.49
CA GLY A 359 12.87 -15.85 3.04
C GLY A 359 12.31 -17.27 3.11
N SER A 360 11.14 -17.39 3.72
CA SER A 360 10.38 -18.63 3.80
C SER A 360 8.92 -18.37 3.45
N THR A 361 8.38 -19.15 2.51
CA THR A 361 6.96 -19.12 2.18
C THR A 361 6.34 -20.48 2.49
N ASP A 362 5.11 -20.47 2.98
CA ASP A 362 4.33 -21.69 3.16
C ASP A 362 4.19 -22.38 1.79
N PRO A 363 4.60 -23.66 1.65
CA PRO A 363 4.52 -24.38 0.39
C PRO A 363 3.12 -24.38 -0.20
N ASN A 364 2.10 -24.23 0.64
CA ASN A 364 0.70 -24.31 0.26
C ASN A 364 0.14 -22.96 -0.22
N LEU A 365 0.88 -21.84 -0.09
CA LEU A 365 0.51 -20.58 -0.75
C LEU A 365 0.68 -20.73 -2.27
N SER A 366 -0.32 -20.29 -3.04
CA SER A 366 -0.23 -20.31 -4.50
C SER A 366 0.84 -19.34 -5.01
N GLU A 367 1.43 -19.59 -6.19
CA GLU A 367 2.43 -18.67 -6.77
C GLU A 367 1.94 -17.22 -6.87
N LEU A 368 0.66 -17.00 -7.18
CA LEU A 368 0.06 -15.66 -7.24
C LEU A 368 -0.09 -14.99 -5.87
N GLU A 369 -0.15 -15.76 -4.80
CA GLU A 369 -0.20 -15.29 -3.41
C GLU A 369 1.18 -15.15 -2.78
N ARG A 370 2.25 -15.52 -3.51
CA ARG A 370 3.62 -15.31 -3.07
C ARG A 370 4.08 -13.94 -3.55
N PHE A 371 4.21 -13.01 -2.62
CA PHE A 371 4.78 -11.69 -2.93
C PHE A 371 5.76 -11.28 -1.85
N ALA A 372 6.91 -10.77 -2.27
CA ALA A 372 7.80 -10.07 -1.36
C ALA A 372 7.80 -8.60 -1.77
N ALA A 373 7.53 -7.71 -0.81
CA ALA A 373 7.72 -6.28 -1.01
C ALA A 373 8.92 -5.80 -0.22
N PHE A 374 9.60 -4.84 -0.83
CA PHE A 374 10.76 -4.18 -0.26
C PHE A 374 10.48 -2.69 -0.26
N TYR A 375 10.76 -2.09 0.87
CA TYR A 375 10.91 -0.66 0.98
C TYR A 375 12.39 -0.38 1.23
N ILE A 376 13.04 0.29 0.27
CA ILE A 376 14.47 0.53 0.32
C ILE A 376 14.72 2.03 0.38
N ILE A 377 15.47 2.44 1.40
CA ILE A 377 16.01 3.77 1.53
C ILE A 377 17.53 3.67 1.30
N ALA A 378 18.02 4.28 0.22
CA ALA A 378 19.43 4.34 -0.12
C ALA A 378 19.76 5.66 -0.84
N PRO A 379 20.96 6.25 -0.62
CA PRO A 379 21.40 7.43 -1.36
C PRO A 379 21.56 7.14 -2.85
N ASN A 380 21.34 8.16 -3.70
CA ASN A 380 21.51 8.07 -5.16
C ASN A 380 20.64 7.05 -5.88
N ASN A 381 19.60 6.54 -5.21
CA ASN A 381 18.57 5.74 -5.83
C ASN A 381 17.32 6.60 -6.03
N ASN A 382 17.12 7.11 -7.25
CA ASN A 382 15.97 7.95 -7.59
C ASN A 382 14.65 7.18 -7.65
N ASP A 383 14.74 5.85 -7.75
CA ASP A 383 13.62 4.95 -7.61
C ASP A 383 13.72 4.32 -6.22
N LEU A 384 12.82 4.71 -5.30
CA LEU A 384 12.36 3.75 -4.30
C LEU A 384 11.93 2.53 -5.11
N MET A 385 12.73 1.46 -5.12
CA MET A 385 12.41 0.28 -5.91
C MET A 385 11.25 -0.45 -5.25
N GLU A 386 10.04 0.05 -5.48
CA GLU A 386 8.74 -0.59 -5.20
C GLU A 386 8.49 -1.72 -6.22
N LYS A 387 9.52 -2.47 -6.59
CA LYS A 387 9.38 -3.58 -7.53
C LYS A 387 9.44 -4.89 -6.77
N PRO A 388 8.30 -5.59 -6.60
CA PRO A 388 8.35 -7.00 -6.24
C PRO A 388 8.95 -7.74 -7.44
N SER A 389 10.21 -8.18 -7.34
CA SER A 389 10.69 -9.24 -8.23
C SER A 389 10.18 -10.57 -7.70
N TRP A 390 9.67 -11.41 -8.61
CA TRP A 390 9.36 -12.79 -8.31
C TRP A 390 10.65 -13.51 -7.87
N PRO A 391 10.70 -14.14 -6.68
CA PRO A 391 11.88 -14.89 -6.26
C PRO A 391 12.03 -16.18 -7.08
N ASN A 392 13.27 -16.59 -7.34
CA ASN A 392 13.58 -17.94 -7.81
C ASN A 392 13.45 -18.92 -6.62
N LEU A 393 12.37 -19.70 -6.61
CA LEU A 393 12.07 -20.67 -5.55
C LEU A 393 12.95 -21.93 -5.69
N LYS A 394 13.54 -22.42 -4.59
CA LYS A 394 14.21 -23.73 -4.53
C LYS A 394 13.66 -24.55 -3.35
N ASN A 395 13.18 -25.77 -3.61
CA ASN A 395 12.73 -26.68 -2.57
C ASN A 395 13.91 -27.11 -1.67
N LEU A 396 13.86 -26.79 -0.38
CA LEU A 396 14.92 -27.22 0.55
C LEU A 396 14.45 -28.04 1.77
N ASN A 397 13.27 -27.86 2.40
CA ASN A 397 12.99 -28.56 3.68
C ASN A 397 11.50 -28.77 4.10
N GLY A 398 10.58 -29.17 3.21
CA GLY A 398 9.35 -29.92 3.55
C GLY A 398 8.25 -29.31 4.46
N THR A 399 8.45 -28.19 5.16
CA THR A 399 7.42 -27.50 5.98
C THR A 399 7.24 -26.03 5.60
N PHE A 400 8.31 -25.37 5.16
CA PHE A 400 8.30 -24.07 4.47
C PHE A 400 9.25 -24.18 3.27
N LEU A 401 8.93 -23.52 2.15
CA LEU A 401 9.86 -23.35 1.03
C LEU A 401 10.79 -22.18 1.34
N SER A 402 12.06 -22.48 1.57
CA SER A 402 13.10 -21.46 1.60
C SER A 402 13.28 -20.90 0.19
N TYR A 403 13.27 -19.58 0.06
CA TYR A 403 13.52 -18.95 -1.23
C TYR A 403 14.64 -17.93 -1.10
N ARG A 404 15.34 -17.76 -2.22
CA ARG A 404 16.33 -16.71 -2.38
C ARG A 404 15.79 -15.73 -3.39
N MET A 405 15.70 -14.48 -2.98
CA MET A 405 15.27 -13.43 -3.87
C MET A 405 16.32 -13.16 -4.93
N GLU A 406 15.86 -12.69 -6.09
CA GLU A 406 16.76 -12.02 -7.04
C GLU A 406 17.45 -10.86 -6.33
N PRO A 407 18.79 -10.74 -6.42
CA PRO A 407 19.51 -9.68 -5.73
C PRO A 407 19.02 -8.30 -6.14
N VAL A 408 18.84 -7.44 -5.13
CA VAL A 408 18.50 -6.04 -5.36
C VAL A 408 19.77 -5.27 -5.68
N LYS A 409 19.80 -4.65 -6.87
CA LYS A 409 20.90 -3.78 -7.33
C LYS A 409 20.81 -2.42 -6.68
N LEU A 410 21.84 -2.04 -5.93
CA LEU A 410 21.94 -0.77 -5.25
C LEU A 410 23.22 -0.02 -5.63
N SER A 411 23.08 1.27 -5.88
CA SER A 411 24.18 2.17 -6.18
C SER A 411 24.76 2.76 -4.90
N ILE A 412 26.04 2.51 -4.64
CA ILE A 412 26.77 3.14 -3.52
C ILE A 412 27.84 4.10 -4.04
N PRO A 413 28.01 5.28 -3.43
CA PRO A 413 29.05 6.22 -3.81
C PRO A 413 30.44 5.66 -3.50
N VAL A 414 31.40 5.90 -4.40
CA VAL A 414 32.80 5.52 -4.22
C VAL A 414 33.73 6.72 -4.44
N TYR A 415 34.94 6.64 -3.87
CA TYR A 415 36.03 7.57 -4.09
C TYR A 415 37.38 6.82 -4.09
N GLY A 416 38.16 7.02 -5.15
CA GLY A 416 39.41 6.29 -5.35
C GLY A 416 39.17 4.78 -5.42
N LYS A 417 39.67 4.05 -4.42
CA LYS A 417 39.57 2.58 -4.33
C LYS A 417 38.52 2.08 -3.34
N SER A 418 37.77 2.96 -2.68
CA SER A 418 36.89 2.60 -1.57
C SER A 418 35.50 3.20 -1.72
N ALA A 419 34.51 2.54 -1.14
CA ALA A 419 33.18 3.13 -0.96
C ALA A 419 33.24 4.29 0.03
N CYS A 420 32.45 5.32 -0.23
CA CYS A 420 32.20 6.40 0.72
C CYS A 420 31.20 5.91 1.77
N ALA A 421 31.32 6.40 3.00
CA ALA A 421 30.37 6.09 4.07
C ALA A 421 28.93 6.36 3.63
N SER A 422 28.02 5.41 3.85
CA SER A 422 26.62 5.54 3.44
C SER A 422 25.76 4.51 4.18
N PHE A 423 24.44 4.64 4.09
CA PHE A 423 23.50 3.68 4.64
C PHE A 423 22.63 3.07 3.55
N ILE A 424 22.10 1.89 3.84
CA ILE A 424 21.06 1.21 3.09
C ILE A 424 20.10 0.66 4.14
N ILE A 425 18.83 1.02 4.04
CA ILE A 425 17.78 0.46 4.88
C ILE A 425 16.83 -0.33 3.99
N VAL A 426 16.59 -1.58 4.35
CA VAL A 426 15.65 -2.47 3.67
C VAL A 426 14.58 -2.85 4.68
N SER A 427 13.32 -2.53 4.39
CA SER A 427 12.18 -3.06 5.15
C SER A 427 11.43 -4.06 4.28
N CYS A 428 11.10 -5.23 4.81
CA CYS A 428 10.52 -6.31 4.04
C CYS A 428 9.70 -7.26 4.93
N ASN A 429 8.85 -8.08 4.30
CA ASN A 429 8.23 -9.22 4.96
C ASN A 429 8.70 -10.51 4.28
N LEU A 430 9.53 -11.28 4.99
CA LEU A 430 10.23 -12.46 4.45
C LEU A 430 9.58 -13.79 4.85
N LYS A 431 8.53 -13.75 5.67
CA LYS A 431 7.76 -14.91 6.07
C LYS A 431 6.31 -14.77 5.60
N GLN A 432 5.81 -15.77 4.90
CA GLN A 432 4.41 -15.83 4.45
C GLN A 432 3.81 -17.18 4.85
N GLY A 433 2.73 -17.16 5.62
CA GLY A 433 1.94 -18.32 6.00
C GLY A 433 0.52 -18.31 5.42
N LEU A 434 -0.07 -19.48 5.17
CA LEU A 434 -1.50 -19.59 4.83
C LEU A 434 -2.44 -19.02 5.92
N ASN A 435 -2.02 -19.11 7.18
CA ASN A 435 -2.80 -18.69 8.34
C ASN A 435 -2.52 -17.23 8.78
N ASP A 436 -1.63 -16.52 8.09
CA ASP A 436 -1.33 -15.14 8.42
C ASP A 436 -2.51 -14.25 7.97
N GLN A 437 -3.34 -13.80 8.91
CA GLN A 437 -4.44 -12.90 8.57
C GLN A 437 -3.83 -11.52 8.28
N TYR A 438 -4.24 -10.86 7.19
CA TYR A 438 -3.62 -9.58 6.77
C TYR A 438 -3.71 -8.46 7.82
N PHE A 439 -4.67 -8.55 8.74
CA PHE A 439 -4.85 -7.61 9.83
C PHE A 439 -3.99 -7.93 11.06
N ASP A 440 -3.30 -9.07 11.09
CA ASP A 440 -2.37 -9.40 12.16
C ASP A 440 -1.18 -8.44 12.14
N ASN A 441 -0.96 -7.75 13.26
CA ASN A 441 0.05 -6.71 13.41
C ASN A 441 -0.18 -5.49 12.50
N LEU A 442 -1.41 -5.23 12.05
CA LEU A 442 -1.70 -4.07 11.19
C LEU A 442 -1.85 -2.76 11.98
N TRP A 443 -2.40 -2.83 13.21
CA TRP A 443 -2.67 -1.66 14.05
C TRP A 443 -1.85 -1.71 15.34
N PRO A 444 -0.79 -0.88 15.47
CA PRO A 444 -0.03 -0.79 16.71
C PRO A 444 -0.94 -0.28 17.84
N PHE A 445 -0.86 -0.94 18.99
CA PHE A 445 -1.65 -0.63 20.17
C PHE A 445 -0.86 0.23 21.15
N ASN A 446 -1.59 0.95 22.02
CA ASN A 446 -1.03 1.75 23.12
C ASN A 446 -0.14 2.93 22.67
N MET A 447 -0.60 3.65 21.66
CA MET A 447 0.04 4.90 21.26
C MET A 447 -0.30 6.02 22.26
N ALA A 448 0.61 6.33 23.18
CA ALA A 448 0.52 7.51 24.05
C ALA A 448 0.96 8.78 23.31
N THR A 449 0.47 9.96 23.70
CA THR A 449 0.92 11.24 23.15
C THR A 449 2.09 11.79 23.97
N TYR A 450 3.17 12.27 23.32
CA TYR A 450 4.18 13.12 23.99
C TYR A 450 3.64 14.52 24.29
N PHE A 451 2.58 14.94 23.58
CA PHE A 451 1.91 16.21 23.80
C PHE A 451 0.77 16.01 24.82
N LYS A 452 0.89 16.63 26.00
CA LYS A 452 -0.26 16.83 26.89
C LYS A 452 -1.14 17.90 26.25
N ILE A 453 -2.35 17.51 25.85
CA ILE A 453 -3.37 18.45 25.38
C ILE A 453 -3.84 19.24 26.61
N ASP A 454 -3.80 20.57 26.53
CA ASP A 454 -4.29 21.41 27.61
C ASP A 454 -5.73 21.00 27.95
N THR A 455 -5.92 20.60 29.20
CA THR A 455 -7.21 20.16 29.75
C THR A 455 -8.18 21.33 29.93
N ILE A 456 -7.73 22.55 29.66
CA ILE A 456 -8.43 23.80 29.90
C ILE A 456 -9.02 24.26 28.56
N GLU A 457 -10.26 23.84 28.33
CA GLU A 457 -11.20 24.42 27.35
C GLU A 457 -10.86 24.23 25.85
N THR A 458 -11.20 23.08 25.26
CA THR A 458 -12.02 22.95 24.02
C THR A 458 -12.09 21.50 23.54
N LYS A 459 -13.21 21.14 22.89
CA LYS A 459 -13.47 19.87 22.19
C LYS A 459 -12.52 19.66 21.00
N ALA A 460 -11.25 19.40 21.28
CA ALA A 460 -10.23 19.19 20.27
C ALA A 460 -10.16 17.72 19.87
N ASN A 461 -10.10 17.46 18.57
CA ASN A 461 -9.74 16.15 18.05
C ASN A 461 -8.25 16.17 17.71
N TYR A 462 -7.56 15.07 17.93
CA TYR A 462 -6.13 14.99 17.71
C TYR A 462 -5.75 13.63 17.17
N TRP A 463 -4.58 13.54 16.56
CA TRP A 463 -4.07 12.29 16.04
C TRP A 463 -2.58 12.20 16.22
N ILE A 464 -2.12 10.96 16.34
CA ILE A 464 -0.71 10.61 16.42
C ILE A 464 -0.39 9.61 15.34
N THR A 465 0.82 9.72 14.81
CA THR A 465 1.32 8.83 13.76
C THR A 465 2.45 7.96 14.28
N ALA A 466 2.48 6.72 13.80
CA ALA A 466 3.65 5.85 13.90
C ALA A 466 4.45 6.02 12.61
N ASP A 467 5.67 6.55 12.71
CA ASP A 467 6.51 6.90 11.56
C ASP A 467 7.32 5.70 11.03
N SER A 468 6.96 4.47 11.44
CA SER A 468 7.55 3.25 10.89
C SER A 468 6.77 2.80 9.66
N ASN A 469 7.32 3.08 8.47
CA ASN A 469 6.86 2.45 7.23
C ASN A 469 6.99 0.94 7.38
N SER A 470 5.87 0.23 7.38
CA SER A 470 5.90 -1.23 7.48
C SER A 470 5.37 -1.87 6.20
N VAL A 471 6.06 -2.91 5.76
CA VAL A 471 5.62 -3.71 4.63
C VAL A 471 4.59 -4.72 5.14
N LYS A 472 3.36 -4.63 4.62
CA LYS A 472 2.26 -5.52 4.96
C LYS A 472 1.81 -6.31 3.76
N ASN A 473 1.45 -7.55 4.04
CA ASN A 473 0.74 -8.40 3.11
C ASN A 473 -0.75 -8.05 3.19
N LEU A 474 -1.31 -7.47 2.13
CA LEU A 474 -2.75 -7.17 2.04
C LEU A 474 -3.43 -7.98 0.92
N SER A 475 -2.82 -9.10 0.51
CA SER A 475 -3.29 -9.91 -0.61
C SER A 475 -4.74 -10.38 -0.50
N PRO A 476 -5.24 -10.81 0.68
CA PRO A 476 -6.63 -11.24 0.82
C PRO A 476 -7.68 -10.16 0.50
N VAL A 477 -7.29 -8.88 0.51
CA VAL A 477 -8.20 -7.75 0.26
C VAL A 477 -7.89 -7.03 -1.05
N ILE A 478 -6.62 -6.75 -1.34
CA ILE A 478 -6.19 -5.97 -2.51
C ILE A 478 -5.19 -6.69 -3.42
N LYS A 479 -4.89 -7.96 -3.17
CA LYS A 479 -4.00 -8.82 -3.99
C LYS A 479 -2.59 -8.23 -4.20
N THR A 480 -2.09 -7.47 -3.23
CA THR A 480 -0.76 -6.85 -3.29
C THR A 480 -0.15 -6.69 -1.90
N ALA A 481 1.18 -6.57 -1.86
CA ALA A 481 1.88 -6.06 -0.69
C ALA A 481 1.92 -4.53 -0.72
N ALA A 482 1.84 -3.94 0.46
CA ALA A 482 1.70 -2.52 0.65
C ALA A 482 2.69 -1.99 1.68
N ILE A 483 3.12 -0.75 1.48
CA ILE A 483 3.76 0.03 2.52
C ILE A 483 2.66 0.78 3.26
N VAL A 484 2.53 0.55 4.56
CA VAL A 484 1.50 1.20 5.37
C VAL A 484 2.09 2.20 6.35
N HIS A 485 1.32 3.26 6.59
CA HIS A 485 1.47 4.23 7.66
C HIS A 485 0.41 4.01 8.72
N ASN A 486 0.76 4.18 9.99
CA ASN A 486 -0.20 4.02 11.08
C ASN A 486 -0.54 5.35 11.73
N LYS A 487 -1.83 5.53 12.04
CA LYS A 487 -2.39 6.72 12.67
C LYS A 487 -3.43 6.29 13.70
N VAL A 488 -3.45 6.92 14.87
CA VAL A 488 -4.59 6.82 15.79
C VAL A 488 -5.22 8.19 15.91
N PHE A 489 -6.51 8.23 15.61
CA PHE A 489 -7.33 9.42 15.71
C PHE A 489 -8.16 9.35 17.01
N PHE A 490 -8.14 10.42 17.77
CA PHE A 490 -8.83 10.57 19.04
C PHE A 490 -9.86 11.69 18.92
N ASP A 491 -11.09 11.39 19.30
CA ASP A 491 -12.19 12.33 19.26
C ASP A 491 -13.30 11.99 20.26
N GLU A 492 -14.37 12.79 20.20
CA GLU A 492 -15.59 12.58 20.95
C GLU A 492 -16.74 12.16 20.03
N GLY A 493 -17.58 11.26 20.51
CA GLY A 493 -18.84 10.85 19.92
C GLY A 493 -20.02 11.09 20.86
N LEU A 494 -21.23 10.76 20.42
CA LEU A 494 -22.45 10.94 21.21
C LEU A 494 -23.25 9.63 21.25
N MET A 495 -23.44 9.09 22.44
CA MET A 495 -24.22 7.87 22.67
C MET A 495 -25.28 8.14 23.72
N GLU A 496 -26.56 7.97 23.39
CA GLU A 496 -27.70 8.22 24.29
C GLU A 496 -27.65 9.61 24.96
N GLY A 497 -27.20 10.63 24.22
CA GLY A 497 -27.08 12.00 24.73
C GLY A 497 -25.83 12.26 25.58
N THR A 498 -24.99 11.25 25.82
CA THR A 498 -23.75 11.37 26.60
C THR A 498 -22.53 11.38 25.68
N THR A 499 -21.61 12.30 25.93
CA THR A 499 -20.32 12.36 25.24
C THR A 499 -19.45 11.17 25.62
N VAL A 500 -18.93 10.47 24.62
CA VAL A 500 -18.01 9.34 24.80
C VAL A 500 -16.71 9.59 24.05
N LYS A 501 -15.57 9.26 24.67
CA LYS A 501 -14.27 9.32 24.02
C LYS A 501 -14.07 8.10 23.12
N ARG A 502 -13.51 8.32 21.92
CA ARG A 502 -13.32 7.26 20.93
C ARG A 502 -11.90 7.25 20.41
N ARG A 503 -11.51 6.08 19.89
CA ARG A 503 -10.22 5.85 19.23
C ARG A 503 -10.47 5.14 17.91
N LEU A 504 -9.86 5.66 16.85
CA LEU A 504 -9.84 5.03 15.54
C LEU A 504 -8.38 4.75 15.15
N PHE A 505 -8.00 3.47 15.15
CA PHE A 505 -6.71 3.00 14.65
C PHE A 505 -6.80 2.84 13.14
N ILE A 506 -5.88 3.43 12.38
CA ILE A 506 -5.90 3.42 10.92
C ILE A 506 -4.53 2.99 10.41
N ALA A 507 -4.52 2.03 9.48
CA ALA A 507 -3.39 1.76 8.60
C ALA A 507 -3.73 2.31 7.21
N ILE A 508 -2.86 3.19 6.70
CA ILE A 508 -3.04 3.95 5.46
C ILE A 508 -2.01 3.44 4.47
N VAL A 509 -2.46 3.02 3.28
CA VAL A 509 -1.53 2.54 2.26
C VAL A 509 -0.85 3.72 1.57
N LYS A 510 0.47 3.80 1.74
CA LYS A 510 1.33 4.80 1.11
C LYS A 510 1.66 4.44 -0.33
N SER A 511 1.99 3.17 -0.55
CA SER A 511 2.23 2.61 -1.88
C SER A 511 2.04 1.10 -1.89
N SER A 512 1.89 0.53 -3.08
CA SER A 512 1.71 -0.90 -3.25
C SER A 512 2.55 -1.43 -4.39
N SER A 513 2.75 -2.74 -4.35
CA SER A 513 3.49 -3.50 -5.34
C SER A 513 2.69 -3.74 -6.64
N SER A 514 1.45 -3.22 -6.73
CA SER A 514 0.54 -3.45 -7.84
C SER A 514 0.95 -2.68 -9.10
N PRO A 515 1.07 -3.34 -10.26
CA PRO A 515 1.22 -2.67 -11.55
C PRO A 515 -0.08 -1.96 -12.01
N ASP A 516 -1.24 -2.34 -11.47
CA ASP A 516 -2.52 -1.63 -11.65
C ASP A 516 -2.49 -0.39 -10.74
N ALA A 517 -1.96 0.72 -11.27
CA ALA A 517 -1.80 2.00 -10.56
C ALA A 517 -3.11 2.59 -10.02
N ASP A 518 -4.26 2.09 -10.49
CA ASP A 518 -5.61 2.54 -10.11
C ASP A 518 -6.06 1.99 -8.73
N LEU A 519 -5.43 0.94 -8.19
CA LEU A 519 -5.88 0.34 -6.93
C LEU A 519 -5.43 1.12 -5.69
N VAL A 520 -4.27 1.78 -5.71
CA VAL A 520 -3.61 2.19 -4.45
C VAL A 520 -2.64 3.38 -4.60
N LYS A 521 -3.13 4.56 -5.01
CA LYS A 521 -2.36 5.81 -4.89
C LYS A 521 -3.26 6.98 -4.51
N LEU A 522 -3.44 7.20 -3.21
CA LEU A 522 -3.92 8.49 -2.72
C LEU A 522 -2.86 9.58 -2.85
N GLY A 523 -1.58 9.21 -3.00
CA GLY A 523 -0.46 10.15 -2.99
C GLY A 523 -0.19 10.76 -1.61
N ILE A 524 -0.62 10.08 -0.53
CA ILE A 524 -0.31 10.49 0.84
C ILE A 524 1.12 10.05 1.16
N GLU A 525 2.07 10.98 1.02
CA GLU A 525 3.50 10.68 1.19
C GLU A 525 3.97 10.80 2.65
N ASN A 526 3.39 11.73 3.41
CA ASN A 526 3.76 12.02 4.80
C ASN A 526 2.52 12.33 5.64
N ILE A 527 2.41 11.74 6.83
CA ILE A 527 1.37 12.06 7.83
C ILE A 527 2.08 12.44 9.12
N VAL A 528 1.75 13.61 9.65
CA VAL A 528 2.34 14.13 10.90
C VAL A 528 1.27 14.18 11.98
N SER A 529 1.65 13.87 13.23
CA SER A 529 0.81 14.11 14.42
C SER A 529 0.23 15.53 14.40
N GLY A 530 -1.01 15.69 14.86
CA GLY A 530 -1.69 16.99 14.79
C GLY A 530 -2.87 17.11 15.73
N VAL A 531 -3.33 18.36 15.90
CA VAL A 531 -4.50 18.72 16.69
C VAL A 531 -5.40 19.66 15.89
N ASN A 532 -6.71 19.49 16.04
CA ASN A 532 -7.70 20.37 15.46
C ASN A 532 -8.73 20.78 16.51
N TYR A 533 -8.77 22.07 16.79
CA TYR A 533 -9.72 22.69 17.71
C TYR A 533 -11.01 23.02 16.96
N ARG A 534 -11.96 22.07 16.98
CA ARG A 534 -13.30 22.08 16.35
C ARG A 534 -13.37 21.58 14.90
N ASN A 535 -13.95 20.40 14.73
CA ASN A 535 -14.51 20.00 13.43
C ASN A 535 -15.86 20.70 13.24
N VAL A 536 -15.95 21.57 12.24
CA VAL A 536 -17.17 22.36 11.96
C VAL A 536 -18.13 21.61 11.04
N ASP A 537 -17.63 20.68 10.23
CA ASP A 537 -18.43 19.87 9.28
C ASP A 537 -17.81 18.48 9.02
N LYS A 538 -18.58 17.61 8.33
CA LYS A 538 -18.18 16.24 7.97
C LYS A 538 -16.94 16.19 7.07
N LYS A 539 -16.82 17.11 6.12
CA LYS A 539 -15.73 17.10 5.13
C LYS A 539 -14.38 17.38 5.78
N GLN A 540 -14.34 18.33 6.72
CA GLN A 540 -13.15 18.60 7.52
C GLN A 540 -12.83 17.40 8.45
N TYR A 541 -13.85 16.78 9.04
CA TYR A 541 -13.67 15.56 9.82
C TYR A 541 -13.01 14.45 8.99
N TYR A 542 -13.55 14.14 7.81
CA TYR A 542 -12.99 13.11 6.93
C TYR A 542 -11.58 13.46 6.44
N LYS A 543 -11.33 14.73 6.10
CA LYS A 543 -9.97 15.20 5.76
C LYS A 543 -8.98 14.98 6.91
N ASN A 544 -9.39 15.21 8.16
CA ASN A 544 -8.51 15.00 9.31
C ASN A 544 -8.31 13.52 9.64
N VAL A 545 -9.31 12.67 9.40
CA VAL A 545 -9.22 11.23 9.68
C VAL A 545 -8.42 10.52 8.59
N PHE A 546 -8.80 10.70 7.34
CA PHE A 546 -8.30 9.94 6.18
C PHE A 546 -7.24 10.69 5.35
N ASP A 547 -6.91 11.93 5.71
CA ASP A 547 -6.06 12.81 4.88
C ASP A 547 -6.65 13.03 3.47
N ASP A 548 -7.94 12.73 3.29
CA ASP A 548 -8.72 12.87 2.07
C ASP A 548 -10.15 13.33 2.38
N SER A 549 -10.59 14.40 1.72
CA SER A 549 -11.93 14.95 1.89
C SER A 549 -13.01 14.24 1.06
N ASP A 550 -12.61 13.40 0.11
CA ASP A 550 -13.51 12.59 -0.71
C ASP A 550 -13.83 11.26 -0.02
N CYS A 551 -13.23 10.95 1.13
CA CYS A 551 -13.66 9.84 1.95
C CYS A 551 -14.89 10.21 2.78
N SER A 552 -15.81 9.26 2.93
CA SER A 552 -17.01 9.38 3.77
C SER A 552 -17.24 8.10 4.56
N ILE A 553 -17.73 8.23 5.79
CA ILE A 553 -18.20 7.10 6.59
C ILE A 553 -19.70 6.93 6.36
N TYR A 554 -20.15 5.78 5.89
CA TYR A 554 -21.55 5.44 5.72
C TYR A 554 -22.04 4.55 6.85
N ARG A 555 -23.27 4.77 7.32
CA ARG A 555 -23.92 4.06 8.42
C ARG A 555 -25.16 3.30 7.97
N GLY A 556 -25.27 2.05 8.42
CA GLY A 556 -26.44 1.17 8.21
C GLY A 556 -26.79 0.38 9.46
N GLN A 557 -27.47 -0.75 9.30
CA GLN A 557 -27.84 -1.63 10.40
C GLN A 557 -27.56 -3.09 10.07
N ILE A 558 -27.02 -3.83 11.06
CA ILE A 558 -26.86 -5.29 11.02
C ILE A 558 -27.59 -5.92 12.22
N THR A 559 -27.90 -7.21 12.13
CA THR A 559 -28.49 -8.00 13.23
C THR A 559 -27.52 -9.06 13.74
N ASP A 560 -27.23 -9.05 15.04
CA ASP A 560 -26.43 -10.05 15.74
C ASP A 560 -27.26 -10.66 16.87
N GLY A 561 -27.77 -11.88 16.66
CA GLY A 561 -28.81 -12.45 17.50
C GLY A 561 -30.08 -11.57 17.50
N SER A 562 -30.49 -11.09 18.68
CA SER A 562 -31.60 -10.15 18.85
C SER A 562 -31.17 -8.67 18.85
N ALA A 563 -29.86 -8.38 18.79
CA ALA A 563 -29.35 -7.02 18.86
C ALA A 563 -29.29 -6.39 17.45
N THR A 564 -29.74 -5.15 17.34
CA THR A 564 -29.51 -4.29 16.17
C THR A 564 -28.27 -3.45 16.41
N ILE A 565 -27.29 -3.56 15.51
CA ILE A 565 -26.02 -2.85 15.62
C ILE A 565 -25.90 -1.89 14.45
N GLN A 566 -25.50 -0.65 14.73
CA GLN A 566 -25.18 0.31 13.66
C GLN A 566 -23.93 -0.19 12.92
N SER A 567 -24.00 -0.29 11.61
CA SER A 567 -22.88 -0.74 10.78
C SER A 567 -22.16 0.45 10.15
N LEU A 568 -20.85 0.37 9.94
CA LEU A 568 -20.06 1.42 9.28
C LEU A 568 -19.28 0.89 8.08
N SER A 569 -19.11 1.72 7.04
CA SER A 569 -18.24 1.45 5.89
C SER A 569 -17.57 2.74 5.42
N ILE A 570 -16.40 2.64 4.81
CA ILE A 570 -15.78 3.77 4.11
C ILE A 570 -16.21 3.73 2.64
N ILE A 571 -16.55 4.90 2.08
CA ILE A 571 -16.72 5.09 0.64
C ILE A 571 -15.86 6.28 0.22
N HIS A 572 -15.13 6.12 -0.87
CA HIS A 572 -14.41 7.22 -1.50
C HIS A 572 -15.22 7.75 -2.68
N GLU A 573 -15.72 8.97 -2.53
CA GLU A 573 -16.80 9.60 -3.30
C GLU A 573 -16.44 9.84 -4.78
N SER A 574 -15.15 10.00 -5.10
CA SER A 574 -14.67 10.20 -6.48
C SER A 574 -14.09 8.93 -7.13
N ASP A 575 -13.69 7.95 -6.33
CA ASP A 575 -13.04 6.71 -6.79
C ASP A 575 -13.16 5.62 -5.71
N PHE A 576 -14.09 4.70 -5.91
CA PHE A 576 -14.42 3.68 -4.94
C PHE A 576 -13.22 2.79 -4.58
N LEU A 577 -12.26 2.58 -5.50
CA LEU A 577 -11.09 1.73 -5.25
C LEU A 577 -10.17 2.33 -4.19
N LYS A 578 -10.12 3.65 -4.08
CA LYS A 578 -9.28 4.32 -3.08
C LYS A 578 -9.71 4.03 -1.65
N LYS A 579 -10.92 3.52 -1.40
CA LYS A 579 -11.33 3.07 -0.06
C LYS A 579 -10.38 2.00 0.50
N TYR A 580 -9.82 1.15 -0.36
CA TYR A 580 -8.88 0.10 0.02
C TYR A 580 -7.49 0.61 0.40
N SER A 581 -7.30 1.94 0.38
CA SER A 581 -6.11 2.57 0.95
C SER A 581 -6.24 2.75 2.47
N PHE A 582 -7.39 2.45 3.07
CA PHE A 582 -7.64 2.64 4.50
C PHE A 582 -8.12 1.36 5.18
N PHE A 583 -7.42 0.97 6.24
CA PHE A 583 -7.80 -0.12 7.11
C PHE A 583 -7.98 0.39 8.53
N GLY A 584 -9.20 0.39 9.06
CA GLY A 584 -9.55 1.06 10.31
C GLY A 584 -10.16 0.14 11.37
N VAL A 585 -9.80 0.33 12.65
CA VAL A 585 -10.51 -0.26 13.81
C VAL A 585 -10.99 0.86 14.73
N GLY A 586 -12.31 1.02 14.83
CA GLY A 586 -12.96 1.98 15.74
C GLY A 586 -13.49 1.32 17.01
N MET A 587 -13.15 1.89 18.17
CA MET A 587 -13.64 1.48 19.50
C MET A 587 -13.79 2.69 20.43
N ILE A 588 -14.58 2.55 21.50
CA ILE A 588 -14.66 3.60 22.54
C ILE A 588 -13.61 3.38 23.65
N GLU A 589 -13.36 4.42 24.45
CA GLU A 589 -12.37 4.39 25.53
C GLU A 589 -12.63 3.25 26.55
N GLU A 590 -13.90 2.95 26.84
CA GLU A 590 -14.28 1.84 27.72
C GLU A 590 -13.79 0.48 27.19
N GLU A 591 -13.88 0.26 25.88
CA GLU A 591 -13.46 -0.97 25.23
C GLU A 591 -11.94 -1.06 25.14
N TYR A 592 -11.27 0.07 24.90
CA TYR A 592 -9.82 0.18 25.03
C TYR A 592 -9.36 -0.21 26.45
N ASN A 593 -10.04 0.26 27.49
CA ASN A 593 -9.73 -0.11 28.87
C ASN A 593 -9.94 -1.60 29.14
N LYS A 594 -10.96 -2.22 28.55
CA LYS A 594 -11.16 -3.69 28.64
C LYS A 594 -9.98 -4.46 28.05
N LEU A 595 -9.43 -4.00 26.92
CA LEU A 595 -8.25 -4.61 26.31
C LEU A 595 -7.01 -4.47 27.20
N LEU A 596 -6.80 -3.32 27.84
CA LEU A 596 -5.58 -3.03 28.61
C LEU A 596 -5.65 -3.46 30.09
N PHE A 597 -6.84 -3.52 30.69
CA PHE A 597 -7.02 -3.74 32.12
C PHE A 597 -8.00 -4.87 32.47
N ASN A 598 -8.63 -5.50 31.47
CA ASN A 598 -9.73 -6.47 31.67
C ASN A 598 -10.90 -5.89 32.50
N GLN A 599 -11.17 -4.58 32.36
CA GLN A 599 -12.27 -3.86 33.01
C GLN A 599 -12.61 -2.57 32.23
N ALA A 600 -13.84 -2.08 32.38
CA ALA A 600 -14.36 -0.92 31.64
C ALA A 600 -13.72 0.44 32.01
N VAL A 601 -13.25 0.58 33.26
CA VAL A 601 -12.72 1.83 33.80
C VAL A 601 -11.21 1.71 34.01
N ALA A 602 -10.46 2.68 33.51
CA ALA A 602 -9.01 2.73 33.74
C ALA A 602 -8.71 2.81 35.25
N PRO A 603 -7.88 1.90 35.79
CA PRO A 603 -7.48 1.97 37.19
C PRO A 603 -6.45 3.10 37.42
N PRO A 604 -6.16 3.46 38.68
CA PRO A 604 -5.11 4.41 39.03
C PRO A 604 -3.78 4.09 38.31
N LEU A 605 -2.95 5.12 38.09
CA LEU A 605 -1.68 5.00 37.36
C LEU A 605 -0.75 3.90 37.89
N THR A 606 -0.87 3.54 39.18
CA THR A 606 -0.07 2.53 39.85
C THR A 606 -0.54 1.08 39.65
N ALA A 607 -1.70 0.86 39.04
CA ALA A 607 -2.24 -0.49 38.87
C ALA A 607 -1.63 -1.22 37.65
N PRO A 608 -1.40 -2.55 37.76
CA PRO A 608 -0.84 -3.35 36.68
C PRO A 608 -1.82 -3.43 35.48
N THR A 609 -1.26 -3.57 34.28
CA THR A 609 -2.03 -3.86 33.06
C THR A 609 -2.13 -5.37 32.84
N VAL A 610 -2.94 -5.82 31.88
CA VAL A 610 -2.94 -7.23 31.45
C VAL A 610 -1.67 -7.59 30.66
N LEU A 611 -0.95 -6.58 30.15
CA LEU A 611 0.31 -6.78 29.46
C LEU A 611 1.42 -7.01 30.50
N PRO A 612 2.29 -8.01 30.30
CA PRO A 612 3.50 -8.14 31.10
C PRO A 612 4.37 -6.87 31.04
N ASN A 613 5.11 -6.59 32.12
CA ASN A 613 6.00 -5.40 32.19
C ASN A 613 7.02 -5.31 31.05
N HIS A 614 7.39 -6.45 30.47
CA HIS A 614 8.36 -6.58 29.38
C HIS A 614 7.70 -6.84 28.00
N ALA A 615 6.39 -6.63 27.88
CA ALA A 615 5.72 -6.73 26.59
C ALA A 615 6.25 -5.65 25.64
N ASP A 616 6.50 -5.99 24.38
CA ASP A 616 6.93 -5.05 23.33
C ASP A 616 6.16 -5.35 22.03
N LYS A 617 6.22 -4.44 21.05
CA LYS A 617 5.57 -4.60 19.74
C LYS A 617 4.11 -5.04 19.90
N VAL A 618 3.35 -4.27 20.68
CA VAL A 618 1.96 -4.58 20.99
C VAL A 618 1.07 -4.16 19.83
N PHE A 619 0.30 -5.09 19.27
CA PHE A 619 -0.65 -4.84 18.18
C PHE A 619 -2.04 -5.36 18.53
N LEU A 620 -3.06 -4.80 17.89
CA LEU A 620 -4.38 -5.44 17.86
C LEU A 620 -4.30 -6.76 17.09
N VAL A 621 -4.99 -7.78 17.60
CA VAL A 621 -5.22 -9.06 16.92
C VAL A 621 -6.71 -9.36 16.91
N LEU A 622 -7.20 -9.90 15.79
CA LEU A 622 -8.61 -10.21 15.61
C LEU A 622 -8.77 -11.73 15.46
N LYS A 623 -9.78 -12.29 16.11
CA LYS A 623 -10.15 -13.69 15.96
C LYS A 623 -11.58 -13.78 15.41
N GLU A 624 -11.73 -14.22 14.16
CA GLU A 624 -13.04 -14.36 13.50
C GLU A 624 -13.92 -15.38 14.26
N GLU A 625 -15.18 -15.03 14.51
CA GLU A 625 -16.18 -15.96 15.04
C GLU A 625 -16.75 -16.83 13.90
N VAL A 626 -16.16 -18.00 13.70
CA VAL A 626 -16.59 -18.97 12.69
C VAL A 626 -17.65 -19.91 13.30
N ASN A 627 -18.92 -19.53 13.23
CA ASN A 627 -20.05 -20.40 13.58
C ASN A 627 -21.08 -20.42 12.43
N SER A 628 -21.87 -21.50 12.32
CA SER A 628 -22.88 -21.73 11.27
C SER A 628 -23.86 -20.57 11.11
N THR A 629 -24.14 -19.84 12.19
CA THR A 629 -24.99 -18.63 12.20
C THR A 629 -24.45 -17.49 11.34
N TYR A 630 -23.12 -17.37 11.19
CA TYR A 630 -22.50 -16.22 10.49
C TYR A 630 -22.06 -16.54 9.05
N VAL A 631 -22.07 -17.81 8.63
CA VAL A 631 -21.58 -18.23 7.30
C VAL A 631 -22.31 -17.56 6.12
N ASN A 632 -23.57 -17.16 6.32
CA ASN A 632 -24.40 -16.49 5.31
C ASN A 632 -24.69 -15.03 5.64
N LYS A 633 -24.01 -14.44 6.63
CA LYS A 633 -24.18 -13.02 6.96
C LYS A 633 -23.29 -12.17 6.05
N SER A 634 -23.78 -10.98 5.72
CA SER A 634 -23.07 -9.97 4.94
C SER A 634 -22.01 -9.20 5.72
N TYR A 635 -21.81 -9.55 6.99
CA TYR A 635 -20.81 -8.99 7.88
C TYR A 635 -20.06 -10.13 8.56
N LYS A 636 -18.86 -9.81 9.01
CA LYS A 636 -18.04 -10.68 9.85
C LYS A 636 -17.90 -10.10 11.24
N LYS A 637 -17.78 -10.98 12.23
CA LYS A 637 -17.62 -10.64 13.65
C LYS A 637 -16.30 -11.18 14.17
N TYR A 638 -15.61 -10.37 14.96
CA TYR A 638 -14.29 -10.67 15.49
C TYR A 638 -14.21 -10.38 16.98
N LEU A 639 -13.57 -11.29 17.71
CA LEU A 639 -13.09 -11.01 19.07
C LEU A 639 -11.75 -10.28 18.99
N VAL A 640 -11.62 -9.17 19.72
CA VAL A 640 -10.40 -8.34 19.74
C VAL A 640 -9.51 -8.73 20.92
N GLY A 641 -8.22 -8.87 20.65
CA GLY A 641 -7.18 -9.07 21.65
C GLY A 641 -5.95 -8.23 21.38
N LEU A 642 -4.91 -8.47 22.17
CA LEU A 642 -3.58 -7.87 22.02
C LEU A 642 -2.56 -8.97 21.72
N ASN A 643 -1.77 -8.76 20.69
CA ASN A 643 -0.59 -9.56 20.38
C ASN A 643 0.65 -8.78 20.80
N PHE A 644 1.61 -9.41 21.46
CA PHE A 644 2.83 -8.77 21.94
C PHE A 644 4.00 -9.75 21.94
N GLU A 645 5.20 -9.20 21.96
CA GLU A 645 6.44 -9.94 22.24
C GLU A 645 6.69 -9.90 23.75
N ASP A 646 6.91 -11.05 24.38
CA ASP A 646 7.23 -11.12 25.80
C ASP A 646 8.72 -10.84 26.09
N GLY A 647 9.11 -10.88 27.37
CA GLY A 647 10.49 -10.64 27.80
C GLY A 647 11.52 -11.63 27.27
N THR A 648 11.11 -12.72 26.63
CA THR A 648 11.98 -13.69 25.94
C THR A 648 12.01 -13.51 24.42
N GLY A 649 11.22 -12.57 23.89
CA GLY A 649 11.05 -12.35 22.46
C GLY A 649 10.08 -13.32 21.79
N LEU A 650 9.35 -14.14 22.57
CA LEU A 650 8.29 -14.99 22.05
C LEU A 650 7.00 -14.20 21.88
N VAL A 651 6.20 -14.62 20.91
CA VAL A 651 4.97 -13.97 20.55
C VAL A 651 3.83 -14.58 21.34
N SER A 652 3.06 -13.75 22.04
CA SER A 652 1.89 -14.15 22.80
C SER A 652 0.68 -13.29 22.46
N SER A 653 -0.50 -13.90 22.50
CA SER A 653 -1.77 -13.20 22.33
C SER A 653 -2.61 -13.32 23.60
N ILE A 654 -3.21 -12.22 24.02
CA ILE A 654 -4.15 -12.16 25.13
C ILE A 654 -5.49 -11.59 24.66
N PHE A 655 -6.57 -12.16 25.17
CA PHE A 655 -7.93 -11.69 24.91
C PHE A 655 -8.60 -11.40 26.25
N PRO A 656 -9.37 -10.29 26.38
CA PRO A 656 -10.15 -10.04 27.59
C PRO A 656 -11.09 -11.22 27.88
N THR A 657 -11.23 -11.53 29.17
CA THR A 657 -12.04 -12.65 29.65
C THR A 657 -13.09 -12.17 30.64
N ASN A 658 -14.17 -12.93 30.77
CA ASN A 658 -15.19 -12.62 31.75
C ASN A 658 -14.57 -12.68 33.15
N SER A 659 -14.73 -11.61 33.93
CA SER A 659 -14.24 -11.55 35.30
C SER A 659 -15.37 -11.08 36.21
N ASN A 660 -15.55 -11.75 37.36
CA ASN A 660 -16.57 -11.41 38.36
C ASN A 660 -18.00 -11.26 37.79
N GLY A 661 -18.37 -12.08 36.79
CA GLY A 661 -19.69 -12.03 36.14
C GLY A 661 -19.88 -10.89 35.13
N VAL A 662 -18.84 -10.08 34.86
CA VAL A 662 -18.85 -9.02 33.87
C VAL A 662 -18.21 -9.50 32.56
N ASP A 663 -18.85 -9.22 31.43
CA ASP A 663 -18.30 -9.50 30.10
C ASP A 663 -17.32 -8.39 29.67
N ASN A 664 -16.03 -8.71 29.71
CA ASN A 664 -14.96 -7.81 29.26
C ASN A 664 -14.55 -8.04 27.81
N ARG A 665 -15.14 -9.02 27.11
CA ARG A 665 -14.82 -9.28 25.72
C ARG A 665 -15.20 -8.07 24.87
N VAL A 666 -14.36 -7.77 23.90
CA VAL A 666 -14.57 -6.69 22.93
C VAL A 666 -14.79 -7.33 21.57
N PHE A 667 -15.95 -7.05 20.97
CA PHE A 667 -16.31 -7.52 19.64
C PHE A 667 -16.32 -6.36 18.66
N ILE A 668 -15.78 -6.62 17.47
CA ILE A 668 -15.87 -5.70 16.33
C ILE A 668 -16.45 -6.41 15.12
N TYR A 669 -17.03 -5.62 14.23
CA TYR A 669 -17.73 -6.06 13.04
C TYR A 669 -17.08 -5.42 11.82
N SER A 670 -17.12 -6.11 10.68
CA SER A 670 -16.73 -5.53 9.40
C SER A 670 -17.67 -5.99 8.29
N LEU A 671 -17.96 -5.08 7.36
CA LEU A 671 -18.78 -5.35 6.17
C LEU A 671 -17.91 -5.71 4.95
N ASP A 672 -16.67 -5.23 4.92
CA ASP A 672 -15.82 -5.26 3.72
C ASP A 672 -14.35 -5.61 3.99
N GLY A 673 -13.97 -5.91 5.23
CA GLY A 673 -12.59 -6.19 5.61
C GLY A 673 -11.66 -4.96 5.60
N CYS A 674 -12.18 -3.76 5.38
CA CYS A 674 -11.37 -2.54 5.39
C CYS A 674 -11.68 -1.75 6.67
N PHE A 675 -12.96 -1.61 6.99
CA PHE A 675 -13.39 -0.85 8.16
C PHE A 675 -14.02 -1.76 9.20
N PHE A 676 -13.45 -1.76 10.40
CA PHE A 676 -13.88 -2.52 11.55
C PHE A 676 -14.36 -1.57 12.65
N PHE A 677 -15.46 -1.93 13.30
CA PHE A 677 -16.09 -1.08 14.31
C PHE A 677 -16.71 -1.91 15.42
N SER A 678 -16.61 -1.44 16.67
CA SER A 678 -17.43 -1.96 17.76
C SER A 678 -18.86 -1.42 17.69
N ALA A 679 -19.80 -2.12 18.34
CA ALA A 679 -21.19 -1.69 18.39
C ALA A 679 -21.36 -0.32 19.09
N LYS A 680 -20.55 -0.05 20.13
CA LYS A 680 -20.58 1.23 20.85
C LYS A 680 -19.94 2.35 20.02
N TYR A 681 -18.83 2.06 19.34
CA TYR A 681 -18.18 3.04 18.47
C TYR A 681 -19.11 3.47 17.33
N SER A 682 -19.76 2.51 16.66
CA SER A 682 -20.68 2.83 15.56
C SER A 682 -21.92 3.58 16.01
N ALA A 683 -22.48 3.24 17.18
CA ALA A 683 -23.59 3.98 17.78
C ALA A 683 -23.21 5.43 18.14
N SER A 684 -21.96 5.65 18.55
CA SER A 684 -21.45 6.97 18.94
C SER A 684 -20.99 7.86 17.78
N GLN A 685 -20.95 7.35 16.55
CA GLN A 685 -20.50 8.10 15.37
C GLN A 685 -21.50 9.19 14.99
N ILE A 686 -21.04 10.44 15.00
CA ILE A 686 -21.85 11.63 14.68
C ILE A 686 -21.61 12.15 13.26
N PHE A 687 -20.44 11.85 12.67
CA PHE A 687 -20.12 12.22 11.29
C PHE A 687 -20.24 10.98 10.42
N TYR A 688 -21.41 10.83 9.79
CA TYR A 688 -21.70 9.74 8.86
C TYR A 688 -22.69 10.20 7.79
N GLU A 689 -22.67 9.52 6.66
CA GLU A 689 -23.78 9.44 5.71
C GLU A 689 -24.64 8.21 6.02
N GLU A 690 -25.92 8.22 5.68
CA GLU A 690 -26.76 7.02 5.80
C GLU A 690 -26.74 6.22 4.51
N PHE A 691 -26.73 4.89 4.60
CA PHE A 691 -27.05 4.07 3.44
C PHE A 691 -28.50 4.30 3.03
N ALA A 692 -28.75 4.31 1.72
CA ALA A 692 -30.09 4.52 1.24
C ALA A 692 -31.03 3.40 1.72
N LYS A 693 -32.25 3.81 2.05
CA LYS A 693 -33.37 2.90 2.31
C LYS A 693 -33.97 2.30 1.03
N SER A 694 -33.29 2.53 -0.08
CA SER A 694 -33.62 1.99 -1.39
C SER A 694 -32.35 1.49 -2.08
N ARG A 695 -32.49 0.45 -2.89
CA ARG A 695 -31.43 -0.08 -3.74
C ARG A 695 -31.85 0.03 -5.20
N VAL A 696 -30.91 0.38 -6.06
CA VAL A 696 -31.09 0.47 -7.50
C VAL A 696 -30.04 -0.40 -8.17
N ASP A 697 -30.48 -1.49 -8.79
CA ASP A 697 -29.61 -2.44 -9.48
C ASP A 697 -29.66 -2.23 -10.99
N PHE A 698 -28.55 -2.54 -11.66
CA PHE A 698 -28.44 -2.43 -13.11
C PHE A 698 -28.18 -3.79 -13.75
N ARG A 699 -28.85 -4.06 -14.86
CA ARG A 699 -28.76 -5.32 -15.61
C ARG A 699 -28.68 -5.07 -17.10
N THR A 700 -28.28 -6.07 -17.85
CA THR A 700 -28.44 -6.08 -19.30
C THR A 700 -29.91 -6.20 -19.68
N LEU A 701 -30.29 -5.68 -20.84
CA LEU A 701 -31.63 -5.91 -21.38
C LEU A 701 -31.75 -7.35 -21.90
N THR A 702 -32.80 -8.03 -21.46
CA THR A 702 -33.22 -9.34 -21.97
C THR A 702 -34.49 -9.14 -22.80
N THR A 703 -34.71 -9.95 -23.83
CA THR A 703 -35.94 -9.89 -24.63
C THR A 703 -37.17 -10.00 -23.71
N ASP A 704 -38.04 -8.98 -23.74
CA ASP A 704 -39.37 -9.04 -23.15
C ASP A 704 -40.36 -9.15 -24.31
N ASN A 705 -40.99 -10.31 -24.46
CA ASN A 705 -41.96 -10.57 -25.52
C ASN A 705 -43.19 -9.62 -25.46
N SER A 706 -43.35 -8.85 -24.37
CA SER A 706 -44.42 -7.86 -24.21
C SER A 706 -44.05 -6.44 -24.67
N ASP A 707 -42.77 -6.12 -24.91
CA ASP A 707 -42.32 -4.80 -25.38
C ASP A 707 -41.27 -4.93 -26.50
N PRO A 708 -41.70 -4.97 -27.78
CA PRO A 708 -40.81 -5.15 -28.92
C PRO A 708 -39.86 -3.97 -29.18
N SER A 709 -39.97 -2.87 -28.42
CA SER A 709 -39.02 -1.75 -28.48
C SER A 709 -37.72 -2.01 -27.71
N ILE A 710 -37.69 -3.03 -26.85
CA ILE A 710 -36.52 -3.42 -26.07
C ILE A 710 -35.62 -4.32 -26.93
N ILE A 711 -34.48 -3.79 -27.35
CA ILE A 711 -33.44 -4.56 -28.03
C ILE A 711 -32.62 -5.31 -26.97
N GLU A 712 -32.53 -6.62 -27.11
CA GLU A 712 -31.75 -7.48 -26.22
C GLU A 712 -30.25 -7.20 -26.36
N TYR A 713 -29.56 -7.20 -25.22
CA TYR A 713 -28.11 -7.09 -25.17
C TYR A 713 -27.43 -8.26 -25.90
N SER A 714 -26.58 -7.92 -26.87
CA SER A 714 -25.88 -8.86 -27.75
C SER A 714 -24.36 -8.79 -27.61
N GLY A 715 -23.87 -8.04 -26.61
CA GLY A 715 -22.46 -7.86 -26.34
C GLY A 715 -21.86 -6.57 -26.93
N GLU A 716 -22.68 -5.66 -27.47
CA GLU A 716 -22.26 -4.46 -28.20
C GLU A 716 -21.55 -3.37 -27.36
N PHE A 717 -21.50 -3.56 -26.04
CA PHE A 717 -20.71 -2.79 -25.07
C PHE A 717 -20.31 -3.70 -23.91
N GLY A 718 -19.29 -3.35 -23.13
CA GLY A 718 -18.87 -4.16 -22.00
C GLY A 718 -19.75 -3.87 -20.79
N PHE A 719 -20.42 -4.88 -20.24
CA PHE A 719 -21.16 -4.74 -19.01
C PHE A 719 -21.03 -5.99 -18.15
N ASP A 720 -20.44 -5.87 -16.97
CA ASP A 720 -20.23 -6.98 -16.04
C ASP A 720 -20.91 -6.68 -14.71
N TYR A 721 -21.69 -7.63 -14.19
CA TYR A 721 -22.40 -7.54 -12.93
C TYR A 721 -22.47 -8.91 -12.25
N LEU A 722 -22.41 -8.92 -10.92
CA LEU A 722 -22.50 -10.16 -10.16
C LEU A 722 -23.95 -10.68 -10.15
N ARG A 723 -24.14 -11.94 -10.57
CA ARG A 723 -25.46 -12.58 -10.58
C ARG A 723 -25.76 -13.27 -9.25
N VAL A 724 -26.52 -12.59 -8.39
CA VAL A 724 -26.95 -13.08 -7.06
C VAL A 724 -28.38 -13.64 -7.04
N GLY A 725 -29.07 -13.61 -8.19
CA GLY A 725 -30.42 -14.17 -8.38
C GLY A 725 -31.52 -13.45 -7.61
N ASP A 726 -31.47 -12.12 -7.62
CA ASP A 726 -32.47 -11.22 -7.08
C ASP A 726 -33.56 -10.83 -8.10
N ASN A 727 -33.46 -11.28 -9.35
CA ASN A 727 -34.45 -11.02 -10.42
C ASN A 727 -34.56 -12.18 -11.43
N ASN A 728 -34.63 -13.42 -10.95
CA ASN A 728 -34.66 -14.67 -11.76
C ASN A 728 -33.40 -14.92 -12.64
N ASP A 729 -32.32 -14.16 -12.45
CA ASP A 729 -31.02 -14.42 -13.06
C ASP A 729 -30.39 -15.70 -12.50
N LEU A 730 -29.57 -16.37 -13.33
CA LEU A 730 -28.78 -17.52 -12.92
C LEU A 730 -27.79 -17.15 -11.79
N LYS A 731 -27.96 -17.75 -10.62
CA LYS A 731 -27.15 -17.49 -9.43
C LYS A 731 -25.76 -18.10 -9.58
N TYR A 732 -24.71 -17.27 -9.60
CA TYR A 732 -23.33 -17.78 -9.70
C TYR A 732 -22.95 -18.70 -8.53
N LYS A 733 -23.48 -18.44 -7.33
CA LYS A 733 -23.30 -19.32 -6.15
C LYS A 733 -23.71 -20.77 -6.41
N ASP A 734 -24.76 -20.95 -7.22
CA ASP A 734 -25.40 -22.26 -7.40
C ASP A 734 -24.71 -23.07 -8.51
N ILE A 735 -23.91 -22.43 -9.38
CA ILE A 735 -23.30 -23.07 -10.54
C ILE A 735 -21.78 -23.06 -10.55
N ILE A 736 -21.11 -22.20 -9.78
CA ILE A 736 -19.64 -22.15 -9.76
C ILE A 736 -19.05 -23.49 -9.32
N GLN A 737 -18.06 -23.99 -10.06
CA GLN A 737 -17.45 -25.30 -9.78
C GLN A 737 -16.20 -25.18 -8.89
N SER A 738 -15.90 -26.24 -8.15
CA SER A 738 -14.65 -26.41 -7.40
C SER A 738 -13.61 -27.21 -8.18
N GLY A 739 -12.49 -27.57 -7.54
CA GLY A 739 -11.50 -28.53 -8.08
C GLY A 739 -10.36 -27.86 -8.84
N TYR A 740 -9.81 -26.79 -8.25
CA TYR A 740 -8.61 -26.14 -8.78
C TYR A 740 -7.37 -26.76 -8.16
N GLU A 741 -6.82 -27.79 -8.80
CA GLU A 741 -5.61 -28.43 -8.31
C GLU A 741 -4.38 -27.71 -8.86
N ARG A 742 -3.77 -26.82 -8.08
CA ARG A 742 -2.40 -26.38 -8.36
C ARG A 742 -1.43 -27.33 -7.67
N ARG A 743 -1.08 -28.42 -8.37
CA ARG A 743 -0.10 -29.39 -7.89
C ARG A 743 1.20 -28.69 -7.46
N THR A 744 1.50 -28.75 -6.16
CA THR A 744 2.87 -28.61 -5.68
C THR A 744 3.47 -30.01 -5.55
N THR A 745 4.80 -30.12 -5.45
CA THR A 745 5.51 -31.41 -5.40
C THR A 745 5.18 -32.27 -4.18
N SER A 746 4.34 -31.80 -3.24
CA SER A 746 4.09 -32.46 -1.96
C SER A 746 2.66 -32.35 -1.41
N ASP A 747 1.69 -31.76 -2.13
CA ASP A 747 0.31 -31.68 -1.64
C ASP A 747 -0.72 -32.05 -2.74
N ASN A 748 -1.79 -32.75 -2.32
CA ASN A 748 -2.97 -33.07 -3.12
C ASN A 748 -4.10 -32.03 -2.90
N ASN A 749 -3.92 -31.01 -2.05
CA ASN A 749 -4.94 -29.99 -1.79
C ASN A 749 -5.02 -28.91 -2.86
N THR A 750 -6.24 -28.40 -3.07
CA THR A 750 -6.65 -27.64 -4.25
C THR A 750 -7.02 -26.20 -3.85
N GLU A 751 -6.64 -25.19 -4.62
CA GLU A 751 -7.15 -23.82 -4.45
C GLU A 751 -8.69 -23.89 -4.62
N PHE A 752 -9.46 -23.34 -3.69
CA PHE A 752 -10.93 -23.48 -3.68
C PHE A 752 -11.44 -24.94 -3.75
N GLU A 753 -11.16 -25.73 -2.70
CA GLU A 753 -11.58 -27.14 -2.58
C GLU A 753 -13.10 -27.31 -2.71
N SER A 754 -13.85 -26.27 -2.31
CA SER A 754 -15.31 -26.22 -2.43
C SER A 754 -15.79 -25.07 -3.31
N SER A 755 -16.96 -25.26 -3.93
CA SER A 755 -17.65 -24.19 -4.69
C SER A 755 -17.93 -22.97 -3.81
N ASN A 756 -18.07 -23.13 -2.49
CA ASN A 756 -18.24 -22.02 -1.56
C ASN A 756 -16.99 -21.15 -1.45
N GLU A 757 -15.80 -21.73 -1.46
CA GLU A 757 -14.54 -20.98 -1.44
C GLU A 757 -14.34 -20.23 -2.75
N ALA A 758 -14.57 -20.90 -3.90
CA ALA A 758 -14.53 -20.27 -5.21
C ALA A 758 -15.51 -19.09 -5.30
N TYR A 759 -16.72 -19.26 -4.77
CA TYR A 759 -17.72 -18.20 -4.73
C TYR A 759 -17.28 -17.01 -3.85
N LYS A 760 -16.69 -17.26 -2.67
CA LYS A 760 -16.15 -16.19 -1.82
C LYS A 760 -15.04 -15.41 -2.54
N ALA A 761 -14.17 -16.11 -3.27
CA ALA A 761 -13.14 -15.47 -4.09
C ALA A 761 -13.73 -14.65 -5.25
N LEU A 762 -14.82 -15.13 -5.88
CA LEU A 762 -15.57 -14.37 -6.88
C LEU A 762 -16.22 -13.12 -6.28
N LEU A 763 -16.85 -13.21 -5.10
CA LEU A 763 -17.42 -12.05 -4.42
C LEU A 763 -16.37 -10.95 -4.21
N ALA A 764 -15.14 -11.32 -3.88
CA ALA A 764 -14.03 -10.38 -3.69
C ALA A 764 -13.58 -9.69 -4.99
N THR A 765 -13.96 -10.19 -6.18
CA THR A 765 -13.68 -9.50 -7.44
C THR A 765 -14.70 -8.41 -7.78
N TYR A 766 -15.82 -8.35 -7.06
CA TYR A 766 -16.83 -7.31 -7.23
C TYR A 766 -16.87 -6.39 -6.02
N HIS A 767 -17.08 -5.11 -6.28
CA HIS A 767 -17.17 -4.11 -5.23
C HIS A 767 -18.57 -4.07 -4.62
N ALA A 768 -18.66 -4.53 -3.36
CA ALA A 768 -19.89 -4.47 -2.59
C ALA A 768 -20.04 -3.10 -1.88
N ILE A 769 -21.25 -2.54 -1.97
CA ILE A 769 -21.72 -1.43 -1.16
C ILE A 769 -22.80 -2.00 -0.23
N PRO A 770 -22.66 -1.84 1.09
CA PRO A 770 -23.72 -2.22 2.02
C PRO A 770 -24.99 -1.40 1.75
N THR A 771 -26.14 -1.98 2.04
CA THR A 771 -27.42 -1.24 2.06
C THR A 771 -27.90 -1.08 3.49
N GLN A 772 -28.96 -0.28 3.72
CA GLN A 772 -29.49 -0.11 5.07
C GLN A 772 -29.91 -1.45 5.72
N ASN A 773 -30.35 -2.43 4.90
CA ASN A 773 -30.54 -3.80 5.32
C ASN A 773 -29.28 -4.61 4.99
N SER A 774 -28.43 -4.86 5.98
CA SER A 774 -27.14 -5.50 5.73
C SER A 774 -27.25 -6.85 5.03
N ASP A 775 -28.30 -7.65 5.26
CA ASP A 775 -28.43 -8.97 4.61
C ASP A 775 -28.51 -8.86 3.07
N LYS A 776 -28.67 -7.64 2.52
CA LYS A 776 -28.55 -7.32 1.10
C LYS A 776 -27.34 -6.41 0.84
N GLN A 777 -26.45 -6.86 -0.05
CA GLN A 777 -25.37 -6.04 -0.60
C GLN A 777 -25.71 -5.59 -2.02
N TYR A 778 -25.23 -4.42 -2.41
CA TYR A 778 -25.22 -3.95 -3.79
C TYR A 778 -23.86 -4.24 -4.39
N TYR A 779 -23.78 -4.99 -5.49
CA TYR A 779 -22.53 -5.23 -6.19
C TYR A 779 -22.44 -4.31 -7.39
N MET A 780 -21.43 -3.42 -7.38
CA MET A 780 -21.23 -2.43 -8.41
C MET A 780 -20.91 -3.10 -9.77
N PRO A 781 -21.70 -2.85 -10.82
CA PRO A 781 -21.40 -3.29 -12.16
C PRO A 781 -20.33 -2.42 -12.83
N TYR A 782 -19.61 -3.00 -13.79
CA TYR A 782 -18.66 -2.33 -14.65
C TYR A 782 -19.29 -2.08 -16.02
N LEU A 783 -19.08 -0.88 -16.57
CA LEU A 783 -19.51 -0.46 -17.89
C LEU A 783 -18.31 0.00 -18.72
N ARG A 784 -18.19 -0.49 -19.96
CA ARG A 784 -17.21 -0.06 -20.95
C ARG A 784 -17.90 0.35 -22.23
N MET A 785 -17.58 1.56 -22.68
CA MET A 785 -18.17 2.13 -23.89
C MET A 785 -17.21 3.12 -24.55
N PHE A 786 -17.31 3.23 -25.87
CA PHE A 786 -16.56 4.22 -26.64
C PHE A 786 -17.18 5.61 -26.49
N SER A 787 -16.37 6.66 -26.66
CA SER A 787 -16.88 8.03 -26.70
C SER A 787 -17.39 8.39 -28.10
N LYS A 788 -18.39 9.27 -28.15
CA LYS A 788 -18.90 9.85 -29.39
C LYS A 788 -17.78 10.49 -30.22
N ASN A 789 -16.97 11.34 -29.59
CA ASN A 789 -15.82 11.99 -30.24
C ASN A 789 -14.90 11.00 -30.95
N PHE A 790 -14.58 9.88 -30.30
CA PHE A 790 -13.72 8.86 -30.88
C PHE A 790 -14.41 8.17 -32.07
N LEU A 791 -15.68 7.75 -31.92
CA LEU A 791 -16.41 7.09 -33.00
C LEU A 791 -16.59 8.00 -34.23
N ASP A 792 -16.83 9.29 -34.00
CA ASP A 792 -16.90 10.31 -35.05
C ASP A 792 -15.53 10.47 -35.76
N SER A 793 -14.41 10.34 -35.03
CA SER A 793 -13.05 10.46 -35.60
C SER A 793 -12.63 9.32 -36.52
N ILE A 794 -13.26 8.14 -36.39
CA ILE A 794 -12.98 6.96 -37.22
C ILE A 794 -14.03 6.73 -38.31
N ASN A 795 -14.91 7.71 -38.56
CA ASN A 795 -16.02 7.64 -39.52
C ASN A 795 -16.95 6.42 -39.29
N GLN A 796 -17.27 6.15 -38.01
CA GLN A 796 -18.22 5.16 -37.46
C GLN A 796 -18.29 3.77 -38.13
N SER A 797 -17.99 2.74 -37.34
CA SER A 797 -18.53 1.38 -37.57
C SER A 797 -19.94 1.32 -36.94
N PRO A 798 -20.95 0.71 -37.59
CA PRO A 798 -22.32 0.64 -37.07
C PRO A 798 -22.44 -0.19 -35.77
N PHE A 799 -21.38 -0.91 -35.41
CA PHE A 799 -21.37 -1.90 -34.34
C PHE A 799 -20.99 -1.31 -32.98
N TYR A 800 -20.05 -0.36 -32.91
CA TYR A 800 -19.66 0.27 -31.64
C TYR A 800 -20.70 1.29 -31.19
N LYS A 801 -20.99 1.28 -29.89
CA LYS A 801 -21.99 2.16 -29.29
C LYS A 801 -21.35 3.17 -28.35
N GLU A 802 -21.57 4.45 -28.63
CA GLU A 802 -21.41 5.54 -27.67
C GLU A 802 -22.63 5.69 -26.77
N THR A 803 -23.77 5.10 -27.17
CA THR A 803 -25.04 5.14 -26.46
C THR A 803 -25.53 3.73 -26.15
N VAL A 804 -25.80 3.43 -24.88
CA VAL A 804 -26.16 2.09 -24.40
C VAL A 804 -27.43 2.13 -23.56
N SER A 805 -28.20 1.04 -23.60
CA SER A 805 -29.43 0.89 -22.82
C SER A 805 -29.21 -0.12 -21.69
N ILE A 806 -29.53 0.27 -20.46
CA ILE A 806 -29.31 -0.52 -19.24
C ILE A 806 -30.62 -0.69 -18.51
N LYS A 807 -30.98 -1.94 -18.19
CA LYS A 807 -32.16 -2.27 -17.39
C LYS A 807 -31.96 -1.80 -15.96
N VAL A 808 -33.00 -1.23 -15.36
CA VAL A 808 -32.97 -0.72 -13.98
C VAL A 808 -33.95 -1.52 -13.13
N LEU A 809 -33.48 -1.97 -11.98
CA LEU A 809 -34.29 -2.58 -10.93
C LEU A 809 -34.27 -1.70 -9.69
N VAL A 810 -35.37 -1.66 -8.95
CA VAL A 810 -35.53 -0.87 -7.73
C VAL A 810 -36.04 -1.76 -6.59
N ASP A 811 -35.53 -1.53 -5.38
CA ASP A 811 -36.03 -2.08 -4.12
C ASP A 811 -36.17 -0.89 -3.18
N ILE A 812 -37.39 -0.45 -2.88
CA ILE A 812 -37.67 0.77 -2.11
C ILE A 812 -38.37 0.35 -0.82
N ASN A 813 -37.70 0.52 0.32
CA ASN A 813 -38.26 0.11 1.61
C ASN A 813 -39.13 1.20 2.26
N GLU A 814 -38.91 2.47 1.91
CA GLU A 814 -39.67 3.62 2.40
C GLU A 814 -39.98 4.59 1.27
N PRO A 815 -41.13 5.31 1.31
CA PRO A 815 -41.47 6.29 0.28
C PRO A 815 -40.39 7.36 0.06
N LEU A 816 -40.17 7.72 -1.20
CA LEU A 816 -39.13 8.63 -1.64
C LEU A 816 -39.72 9.88 -2.29
N ASN A 817 -39.00 10.99 -2.20
CA ASN A 817 -39.27 12.18 -3.00
C ASN A 817 -38.79 12.00 -4.45
N LYS A 818 -37.54 11.53 -4.63
CA LYS A 818 -36.95 11.22 -5.94
C LYS A 818 -35.75 10.27 -5.84
N LEU A 819 -35.48 9.56 -6.94
CA LEU A 819 -34.24 8.86 -7.24
C LEU A 819 -33.54 9.61 -8.38
N GLU A 820 -32.36 10.18 -8.16
CA GLU A 820 -31.68 11.07 -9.11
C GLU A 820 -30.26 10.62 -9.41
N PHE A 821 -29.87 10.65 -10.68
CA PHE A 821 -28.52 10.34 -11.12
C PHE A 821 -27.56 11.52 -10.91
N GLU A 822 -26.41 11.24 -10.30
CA GLU A 822 -25.27 12.14 -10.13
C GLU A 822 -24.08 11.62 -10.96
N TYR A 823 -23.64 12.41 -11.93
CA TYR A 823 -22.59 12.07 -12.90
C TYR A 823 -21.99 13.32 -13.56
N ASP A 824 -20.83 13.19 -14.20
CA ASP A 824 -20.21 14.28 -14.97
C ASP A 824 -20.96 14.53 -16.29
N LYS A 825 -21.74 15.61 -16.32
CA LYS A 825 -22.56 16.01 -17.48
C LYS A 825 -21.73 16.46 -18.69
N ASN A 826 -20.44 16.73 -18.53
CA ASN A 826 -19.54 17.03 -19.66
C ASN A 826 -19.06 15.76 -20.37
N ILE A 827 -19.09 14.62 -19.67
CA ILE A 827 -18.63 13.33 -20.17
C ILE A 827 -19.82 12.45 -20.54
N PHE A 828 -20.90 12.45 -19.76
CA PHE A 828 -22.06 11.58 -19.97
C PHE A 828 -23.35 12.36 -20.17
N LYS A 829 -24.30 11.73 -20.87
CA LYS A 829 -25.71 12.12 -20.91
C LYS A 829 -26.56 10.92 -20.53
N ILE A 830 -27.49 11.10 -19.59
CA ILE A 830 -28.50 10.11 -19.23
C ILE A 830 -29.87 10.66 -19.63
N ASP A 831 -30.67 9.87 -20.34
CA ASP A 831 -32.00 10.28 -20.85
C ASP A 831 -33.00 10.55 -19.73
N LYS A 832 -32.96 9.74 -18.67
CA LYS A 832 -33.81 9.82 -17.48
C LYS A 832 -32.95 10.14 -16.25
N PRO A 833 -32.59 11.42 -16.03
CA PRO A 833 -31.75 11.81 -14.90
C PRO A 833 -32.45 11.64 -13.54
N ILE A 834 -33.78 11.46 -13.53
CA ILE A 834 -34.58 11.16 -12.34
C ILE A 834 -35.50 9.99 -12.69
N LEU A 835 -35.50 8.94 -11.85
CA LEU A 835 -36.41 7.81 -12.03
C LEU A 835 -37.82 8.15 -11.52
N SER A 836 -38.83 7.55 -12.14
CA SER A 836 -40.24 7.71 -11.80
C SER A 836 -40.65 6.96 -10.53
N ASP A 837 -39.85 6.00 -10.06
CA ASP A 837 -40.12 5.19 -8.87
C ASP A 837 -40.00 6.01 -7.58
N LYS A 838 -41.09 6.04 -6.80
CA LYS A 838 -41.18 6.80 -5.54
C LYS A 838 -41.86 6.05 -4.39
N GLN A 839 -42.56 4.97 -4.71
CA GLN A 839 -43.35 4.21 -3.75
C GLN A 839 -42.60 2.97 -3.29
N VAL A 840 -42.98 2.47 -2.11
CA VAL A 840 -42.47 1.20 -1.57
C VAL A 840 -42.72 0.07 -2.57
N THR A 841 -41.71 -0.74 -2.83
CA THR A 841 -41.81 -1.87 -3.77
C THR A 841 -42.62 -3.02 -3.15
N SER A 842 -43.32 -3.77 -4.00
CA SER A 842 -44.33 -4.74 -3.55
C SER A 842 -43.77 -6.16 -3.39
N GLY A 843 -43.18 -6.50 -2.24
CA GLY A 843 -42.69 -7.86 -1.95
C GLY A 843 -41.20 -7.91 -1.59
N ASN A 844 -40.65 -9.12 -1.41
CA ASN A 844 -39.26 -9.31 -1.00
C ASN A 844 -38.32 -9.33 -2.23
N GLY A 845 -37.69 -8.20 -2.58
CA GLY A 845 -36.62 -8.16 -3.60
C GLY A 845 -36.69 -6.98 -4.57
N SER A 846 -35.66 -6.84 -5.41
CA SER A 846 -35.63 -5.83 -6.48
C SER A 846 -36.66 -6.15 -7.56
N GLN A 847 -37.36 -5.13 -8.03
CA GLN A 847 -38.37 -5.21 -9.08
C GLN A 847 -37.94 -4.38 -10.28
N THR A 848 -38.42 -4.70 -11.48
CA THR A 848 -38.16 -3.83 -12.64
C THR A 848 -38.72 -2.44 -12.38
N SER A 849 -37.89 -1.41 -12.58
CA SER A 849 -38.28 0.00 -12.47
C SER A 849 -39.47 0.32 -13.38
N SER A 850 -40.30 1.27 -12.97
CA SER A 850 -41.37 1.82 -13.80
C SER A 850 -40.84 2.43 -15.11
N ASP A 851 -39.59 2.92 -15.12
CA ASP A 851 -38.91 3.44 -16.31
C ASP A 851 -38.30 2.34 -17.19
N LYS A 852 -38.27 1.09 -16.68
CA LYS A 852 -37.71 -0.14 -17.27
C LYS A 852 -36.19 -0.11 -17.51
N PHE A 853 -35.70 0.89 -18.24
CA PHE A 853 -34.30 1.06 -18.64
C PHE A 853 -33.91 2.53 -18.72
N ILE A 854 -32.61 2.80 -18.68
CA ILE A 854 -32.02 4.12 -18.94
C ILE A 854 -31.11 4.04 -20.16
N ILE A 855 -30.90 5.17 -20.81
CA ILE A 855 -29.95 5.34 -21.91
C ILE A 855 -28.79 6.20 -21.41
N ILE A 856 -27.57 5.66 -21.51
CA ILE A 856 -26.33 6.35 -21.16
C ILE A 856 -25.55 6.62 -22.45
N THR A 857 -25.18 7.87 -22.70
CA THR A 857 -24.32 8.28 -23.81
C THR A 857 -22.98 8.79 -23.29
N CYS A 858 -21.86 8.28 -23.81
CA CYS A 858 -20.52 8.78 -23.55
C CYS A 858 -20.13 9.83 -24.60
N LEU A 859 -20.05 11.09 -24.19
CA LEU A 859 -19.80 12.24 -25.05
C LEU A 859 -18.30 12.39 -25.39
N LYS A 860 -17.42 12.19 -24.41
CA LYS A 860 -15.97 12.46 -24.52
C LYS A 860 -15.13 11.38 -23.85
N GLU A 861 -13.89 11.24 -24.31
CA GLU A 861 -12.87 10.38 -23.70
C GLU A 861 -12.46 10.88 -22.31
N PHE A 862 -12.03 9.95 -21.46
CA PHE A 862 -11.49 10.24 -20.13
C PHE A 862 -10.40 9.24 -19.73
N ASN A 863 -9.44 9.70 -18.94
CA ASN A 863 -8.23 8.98 -18.53
C ASN A 863 -8.32 8.32 -17.15
N GLU A 864 -9.39 8.57 -16.41
CA GLU A 864 -9.66 7.99 -15.10
C GLU A 864 -11.10 7.47 -15.07
N SER A 865 -11.30 6.24 -14.59
CA SER A 865 -12.63 5.64 -14.48
C SER A 865 -13.60 6.56 -13.73
N LYS A 866 -14.85 6.61 -14.17
CA LYS A 866 -15.87 7.53 -13.65
C LYS A 866 -17.01 6.76 -13.02
N GLN A 867 -17.68 7.40 -12.06
CA GLN A 867 -18.86 6.84 -11.40
C GLN A 867 -20.12 7.49 -11.94
N ILE A 868 -21.15 6.68 -12.18
CA ILE A 868 -22.53 7.13 -12.35
C ILE A 868 -23.28 6.67 -11.12
N ARG A 869 -23.68 7.61 -10.26
CA ARG A 869 -24.31 7.33 -8.97
C ARG A 869 -25.80 7.59 -9.07
N ILE A 870 -26.58 6.84 -8.30
CA ILE A 870 -28.00 7.17 -8.09
C ILE A 870 -28.25 7.43 -6.62
N LEU A 871 -28.84 8.58 -6.36
CA LEU A 871 -29.09 9.12 -5.03
C LEU A 871 -30.58 9.03 -4.73
N SER A 872 -30.89 8.56 -3.52
CA SER A 872 -32.24 8.48 -3.00
C SER A 872 -32.50 9.62 -2.04
N TYR A 873 -33.63 10.28 -2.24
CA TYR A 873 -34.12 11.37 -1.41
C TYR A 873 -35.35 10.87 -0.65
N PRO A 874 -35.30 10.70 0.68
CA PRO A 874 -36.45 10.29 1.46
C PRO A 874 -37.65 11.23 1.30
N ALA A 875 -38.86 10.74 1.59
CA ALA A 875 -40.06 11.58 1.55
C ALA A 875 -39.90 12.87 2.40
N GLY A 876 -40.29 14.01 1.84
CA GLY A 876 -40.16 15.32 2.47
C GLY A 876 -38.74 15.92 2.45
N LYS A 877 -37.75 15.23 1.86
CA LYS A 877 -36.38 15.70 1.72
C LYS A 877 -36.04 16.08 0.28
N PHE A 878 -35.31 17.19 0.11
CA PHE A 878 -35.09 17.80 -1.22
C PHE A 878 -33.64 18.18 -1.49
N THR A 879 -32.78 18.23 -0.47
CA THR A 879 -31.42 18.75 -0.60
C THR A 879 -30.41 17.62 -0.77
N ARG A 880 -29.28 17.88 -1.42
CA ARG A 880 -28.20 16.90 -1.61
C ARG A 880 -27.66 16.35 -0.28
N SER A 881 -27.70 17.15 0.78
CA SER A 881 -27.32 16.76 2.14
C SER A 881 -28.28 15.78 2.81
N ASP A 882 -29.51 15.63 2.29
CA ASP A 882 -30.46 14.61 2.74
C ASP A 882 -30.39 13.33 1.88
N ALA A 883 -29.59 13.31 0.82
CA ALA A 883 -29.58 12.25 -0.17
C ALA A 883 -28.61 11.13 0.22
N SER A 884 -29.03 9.87 0.03
CA SER A 884 -28.24 8.67 0.34
C SER A 884 -27.95 7.87 -0.94
N LEU A 885 -26.79 7.21 -1.02
CA LEU A 885 -26.41 6.42 -2.19
C LEU A 885 -27.27 5.15 -2.31
N ALA A 886 -28.00 5.01 -3.42
CA ALA A 886 -28.91 3.88 -3.69
C ALA A 886 -28.37 2.89 -4.73
N GLY A 887 -27.41 3.29 -5.56
CA GLY A 887 -26.79 2.45 -6.58
C GLY A 887 -25.65 3.20 -7.28
N MET A 888 -24.80 2.46 -8.01
CA MET A 888 -23.62 3.04 -8.65
C MET A 888 -23.08 2.17 -9.78
N ILE A 889 -22.79 2.74 -10.94
CA ILE A 889 -22.09 2.06 -12.05
C ILE A 889 -20.67 2.59 -12.14
N MET A 890 -19.69 1.69 -12.30
CA MET A 890 -18.31 2.07 -12.62
C MET A 890 -18.11 2.07 -14.13
N VAL A 891 -17.83 3.24 -14.71
CA VAL A 891 -17.52 3.37 -16.13
C VAL A 891 -16.00 3.38 -16.30
N SER A 892 -15.45 2.34 -16.94
CA SER A 892 -14.00 2.21 -17.12
C SER A 892 -13.45 3.33 -18.01
N LYS A 893 -12.25 3.82 -17.68
CA LYS A 893 -11.48 4.74 -18.52
C LYS A 893 -11.39 4.26 -19.96
N ASN A 894 -11.49 5.20 -20.89
CA ASN A 894 -11.50 4.92 -22.32
C ASN A 894 -10.58 5.88 -23.06
N SER A 895 -9.44 6.28 -22.48
CA SER A 895 -8.50 7.20 -23.11
C SER A 895 -7.79 6.58 -24.32
N LEU A 896 -6.95 7.36 -25.00
CA LEU A 896 -6.12 6.88 -26.11
C LEU A 896 -5.26 5.67 -25.71
N PHE A 897 -4.84 5.55 -24.45
CA PHE A 897 -3.98 4.46 -23.96
C PHE A 897 -4.76 3.19 -23.58
N ASP A 898 -6.03 3.37 -23.22
CA ASP A 898 -6.92 2.29 -22.77
C ASP A 898 -7.63 1.61 -23.93
N ARG A 899 -7.92 2.36 -25.01
CA ARG A 899 -8.46 1.81 -26.25
C ARG A 899 -7.35 1.07 -26.99
N LYS A 900 -7.66 -0.12 -27.50
CA LYS A 900 -6.71 -0.95 -28.23
C LYS A 900 -7.12 -1.13 -29.69
N ARG A 901 -6.12 -1.32 -30.54
CA ARG A 901 -6.29 -1.66 -31.96
C ARG A 901 -5.82 -3.08 -32.19
N LEU A 902 -6.68 -3.92 -32.76
CA LEU A 902 -6.30 -5.28 -33.15
C LEU A 902 -6.25 -5.40 -34.67
N LYS A 903 -5.05 -5.55 -35.23
CA LYS A 903 -4.90 -5.79 -36.67
C LYS A 903 -5.22 -7.24 -36.98
N ILE A 904 -6.22 -7.49 -37.82
CA ILE A 904 -6.67 -8.83 -38.19
C ILE A 904 -6.53 -8.99 -39.70
N LEU A 905 -5.94 -10.11 -40.12
CA LEU A 905 -5.88 -10.53 -41.51
C LEU A 905 -6.82 -11.72 -41.70
N TYR A 906 -7.91 -11.51 -42.43
CA TYR A 906 -8.74 -12.59 -42.95
C TYR A 906 -8.09 -13.19 -44.20
N VAL A 907 -7.82 -14.47 -44.15
CA VAL A 907 -7.23 -15.24 -45.25
C VAL A 907 -8.29 -16.23 -45.70
N ASN A 908 -9.03 -15.86 -46.75
CA ASN A 908 -9.98 -16.77 -47.38
C ASN A 908 -9.19 -17.81 -48.16
N ILE A 909 -9.27 -19.08 -47.76
CA ILE A 909 -8.50 -20.15 -48.38
C ILE A 909 -9.39 -20.89 -49.37
N THR A 910 -8.86 -21.09 -50.57
CA THR A 910 -9.46 -22.00 -51.55
C THR A 910 -8.78 -23.36 -51.46
N THR A 911 -9.55 -24.42 -51.29
CA THR A 911 -9.07 -25.81 -51.15
C THR A 911 -9.89 -26.76 -52.02
N ASN A 912 -9.33 -27.94 -52.33
CA ASN A 912 -10.04 -29.01 -53.06
C ASN A 912 -9.76 -30.37 -52.40
N PRO A 913 -10.34 -30.64 -51.22
CA PRO A 913 -10.07 -31.87 -50.49
C PRO A 913 -10.91 -33.07 -50.99
N SER A 914 -11.86 -32.84 -51.89
CA SER A 914 -12.82 -33.84 -52.37
C SER A 914 -12.23 -34.85 -53.37
N THR A 915 -12.93 -35.97 -53.57
CA THR A 915 -12.58 -36.97 -54.58
C THR A 915 -13.05 -36.61 -56.00
N ARG A 916 -13.78 -35.51 -56.18
CA ARG A 916 -14.34 -35.09 -57.47
C ARG A 916 -13.50 -33.95 -58.06
N SER A 917 -12.91 -34.18 -59.22
CA SER A 917 -12.17 -33.18 -59.99
C SER A 917 -13.04 -31.93 -60.23
N GLY A 918 -12.53 -30.74 -59.91
CA GLY A 918 -13.18 -29.46 -60.22
C GLY A 918 -14.01 -28.81 -59.10
N HIS A 919 -13.99 -29.32 -57.86
CA HIS A 919 -14.71 -28.73 -56.71
C HIS A 919 -13.76 -27.96 -55.77
N SER A 920 -13.27 -26.81 -56.22
CA SER A 920 -12.57 -25.86 -55.35
C SER A 920 -13.59 -25.03 -54.55
N LEU A 921 -13.46 -25.00 -53.23
CA LEU A 921 -14.30 -24.19 -52.35
C LEU A 921 -13.46 -23.14 -51.64
N THR A 922 -13.97 -21.91 -51.56
CA THR A 922 -13.30 -20.81 -50.86
C THR A 922 -14.02 -20.54 -49.54
N GLY A 923 -13.27 -20.51 -48.44
CA GLY A 923 -13.81 -20.13 -47.14
C GLY A 923 -14.30 -18.68 -47.12
N SER A 924 -15.37 -18.43 -46.37
CA SER A 924 -15.94 -17.11 -46.17
C SER A 924 -16.52 -16.95 -44.76
N LEU A 925 -16.57 -15.71 -44.28
CA LEU A 925 -17.25 -15.32 -43.04
C LEU A 925 -18.62 -14.74 -43.36
N LEU A 926 -19.59 -14.99 -42.48
CA LEU A 926 -20.92 -14.39 -42.52
C LEU A 926 -20.92 -13.08 -41.73
N LEU A 927 -21.90 -12.21 -42.00
CA LEU A 927 -22.09 -10.96 -41.25
C LEU A 927 -22.23 -11.21 -39.74
N ALA A 928 -22.86 -12.32 -39.34
CA ALA A 928 -23.01 -12.69 -37.94
C ALA A 928 -21.65 -13.03 -37.27
N ASP A 929 -20.69 -13.60 -38.01
CA ASP A 929 -19.36 -13.91 -37.47
C ASP A 929 -18.62 -12.61 -37.12
N THR A 930 -18.64 -11.63 -38.03
CA THR A 930 -17.97 -10.35 -37.84
C THR A 930 -18.68 -9.49 -36.80
N THR A 931 -20.03 -9.50 -36.78
CA THR A 931 -20.82 -8.77 -35.77
C THR A 931 -20.49 -9.27 -34.35
N ASN A 932 -20.42 -10.58 -34.15
CA ASN A 932 -20.08 -11.15 -32.84
C ASN A 932 -18.62 -10.89 -32.44
N LEU A 933 -17.70 -10.87 -33.41
CA LEU A 933 -16.32 -10.45 -33.17
C LEU A 933 -16.25 -9.00 -32.72
N GLU A 934 -16.91 -8.09 -33.43
CA GLU A 934 -16.93 -6.66 -33.08
C GLU A 934 -17.60 -6.42 -31.73
N ASN A 935 -18.73 -7.07 -31.45
CA ASN A 935 -19.38 -7.03 -30.13
C ASN A 935 -18.42 -7.51 -29.02
N GLY A 936 -17.83 -8.69 -29.15
CA GLY A 936 -16.90 -9.22 -28.15
C GLY A 936 -15.70 -8.30 -27.90
N LEU A 937 -15.10 -7.75 -28.97
CA LEU A 937 -13.99 -6.80 -28.88
C LEU A 937 -14.42 -5.44 -28.30
N ALA A 938 -15.65 -4.99 -28.58
CA ALA A 938 -16.21 -3.76 -28.02
C ALA A 938 -16.26 -3.78 -26.49
N GLN A 939 -16.55 -4.95 -25.91
CA GLN A 939 -16.51 -5.12 -24.44
C GLN A 939 -15.14 -4.85 -23.85
N CYS A 940 -14.09 -5.05 -24.65
CA CYS A 940 -12.72 -4.79 -24.26
C CYS A 940 -12.23 -3.39 -24.69
N LEU A 941 -13.07 -2.49 -25.21
CA LEU A 941 -12.60 -1.24 -25.85
C LEU A 941 -11.52 -1.49 -26.93
N VAL A 942 -11.61 -2.65 -27.59
CA VAL A 942 -10.76 -3.03 -28.72
C VAL A 942 -11.58 -2.82 -29.98
N TYR A 943 -10.98 -2.25 -31.01
CA TYR A 943 -11.58 -2.27 -32.35
C TYR A 943 -10.62 -2.92 -33.35
N PRO A 944 -11.13 -3.75 -34.28
CA PRO A 944 -10.33 -4.43 -35.26
C PRO A 944 -10.06 -3.54 -36.48
N GLU A 945 -8.84 -3.62 -37.00
CA GLU A 945 -8.48 -3.14 -38.33
C GLU A 945 -8.31 -4.37 -39.21
N VAL A 946 -9.22 -4.55 -40.18
CA VAL A 946 -9.33 -5.79 -40.95
C VAL A 946 -8.79 -5.63 -42.36
N ASP A 947 -7.79 -6.45 -42.69
CA ASP A 947 -7.37 -6.71 -44.05
C ASP A 947 -7.92 -8.08 -44.50
N THR A 948 -8.26 -8.22 -45.78
CA THR A 948 -8.72 -9.49 -46.35
C THR A 948 -7.91 -9.85 -47.58
N ILE A 949 -7.45 -11.09 -47.66
CA ILE A 949 -6.77 -11.65 -48.82
C ILE A 949 -7.36 -13.01 -49.21
N LEU A 950 -7.15 -13.37 -50.48
CA LEU A 950 -7.42 -14.71 -50.99
C LEU A 950 -6.11 -15.50 -51.05
N LEU A 951 -6.12 -16.73 -50.53
CA LEU A 951 -5.00 -17.67 -50.63
C LEU A 951 -5.45 -18.94 -51.35
N PRO A 952 -5.18 -19.06 -52.67
CA PRO A 952 -5.55 -20.25 -53.43
C PRO A 952 -4.58 -21.40 -53.14
N LEU A 953 -5.07 -22.47 -52.52
CA LEU A 953 -4.33 -23.70 -52.20
C LEU A 953 -4.97 -24.94 -52.84
N ASP A 954 -5.91 -24.77 -53.76
CA ASP A 954 -6.61 -25.85 -54.45
C ASP A 954 -5.71 -26.65 -55.40
N LEU A 955 -4.63 -26.03 -55.88
CA LEU A 955 -3.55 -26.69 -56.63
C LEU A 955 -2.39 -27.15 -55.73
N ASP A 956 -2.42 -26.86 -54.43
CA ASP A 956 -1.37 -27.28 -53.49
C ASP A 956 -1.54 -28.76 -53.13
N PRO A 957 -0.57 -29.65 -53.43
CA PRO A 957 -0.70 -31.08 -53.15
C PRO A 957 -0.97 -31.40 -51.67
N LYS A 958 -0.60 -30.50 -50.75
CA LYS A 958 -0.83 -30.69 -49.31
C LYS A 958 -2.31 -30.53 -48.91
N PHE A 959 -3.09 -29.80 -49.71
CA PHE A 959 -4.52 -29.52 -49.52
C PHE A 959 -5.43 -30.23 -50.54
N GLN A 960 -4.86 -31.17 -51.31
CA GLN A 960 -5.59 -32.07 -52.20
C GLN A 960 -5.83 -33.43 -51.52
N ARG A 961 -6.62 -34.30 -52.17
CA ARG A 961 -6.87 -35.68 -51.72
C ARG A 961 -5.55 -36.40 -51.37
N ARG A 962 -5.49 -37.00 -50.17
CA ARG A 962 -4.29 -37.66 -49.57
C ARG A 962 -3.13 -36.70 -49.27
N GLY A 963 -3.34 -35.39 -49.39
CA GLY A 963 -2.41 -34.37 -48.93
C GLY A 963 -2.22 -34.44 -47.42
N ILE A 964 -1.07 -33.98 -46.94
CA ILE A 964 -0.70 -34.11 -45.53
C ILE A 964 -1.71 -33.43 -44.60
N TYR A 965 -2.37 -32.35 -45.04
CA TYR A 965 -3.36 -31.60 -44.27
C TYR A 965 -4.80 -32.07 -44.47
N ILE A 966 -5.04 -33.14 -45.25
CA ILE A 966 -6.37 -33.65 -45.55
C ILE A 966 -6.57 -35.04 -44.95
N ASP A 967 -7.68 -35.25 -44.25
CA ASP A 967 -8.15 -36.57 -43.80
C ASP A 967 -9.62 -36.76 -44.21
N ASN A 968 -9.93 -37.84 -44.94
CA ASN A 968 -11.29 -38.14 -45.43
C ASN A 968 -12.06 -36.95 -46.06
N GLY A 969 -11.34 -36.04 -46.73
CA GLY A 969 -11.93 -34.85 -47.35
C GLY A 969 -12.15 -33.66 -46.40
N GLN A 970 -11.61 -33.72 -45.18
CA GLN A 970 -11.65 -32.70 -44.14
C GLN A 970 -10.23 -32.17 -43.85
N ILE A 971 -10.13 -30.97 -43.30
CA ILE A 971 -8.85 -30.37 -42.91
C ILE A 971 -8.38 -30.97 -41.58
N LYS A 972 -7.15 -31.48 -41.50
CA LYS A 972 -6.55 -31.96 -40.26
C LYS A 972 -6.22 -30.77 -39.33
N ALA A 973 -7.11 -30.50 -38.39
CA ALA A 973 -7.01 -29.36 -37.47
C ALA A 973 -5.88 -29.53 -36.43
N GLU A 974 -5.40 -30.75 -36.20
CA GLU A 974 -4.33 -31.08 -35.23
C GLU A 974 -2.97 -31.31 -35.88
N GLU A 975 -2.85 -31.10 -37.20
CA GLU A 975 -1.57 -31.22 -37.88
C GLU A 975 -0.63 -30.08 -37.45
N SER A 976 0.43 -30.42 -36.70
CA SER A 976 1.34 -29.47 -36.05
C SER A 976 1.97 -28.45 -37.00
N THR A 977 2.12 -28.81 -38.28
CA THR A 977 2.83 -27.98 -39.26
C THR A 977 1.92 -26.98 -40.00
N ILE A 978 0.59 -27.13 -39.93
CA ILE A 978 -0.36 -26.36 -40.77
C ILE A 978 -0.25 -24.84 -40.55
N TYR A 979 -0.19 -24.37 -39.31
CA TYR A 979 -0.06 -22.94 -39.00
C TYR A 979 1.24 -22.36 -39.54
N SER A 980 2.36 -23.06 -39.34
CA SER A 980 3.67 -22.62 -39.84
C SER A 980 3.69 -22.53 -41.36
N TYR A 981 3.06 -23.50 -42.04
CA TYR A 981 2.95 -23.54 -43.48
C TYR A 981 2.10 -22.39 -44.03
N LEU A 982 0.90 -22.18 -43.47
CA LEU A 982 0.03 -21.10 -43.89
C LEU A 982 0.69 -19.74 -43.66
N LYS A 983 1.33 -19.52 -42.50
CA LYS A 983 2.07 -18.28 -42.21
C LYS A 983 3.19 -17.99 -43.21
N GLN A 984 3.91 -19.01 -43.68
CA GLN A 984 4.97 -18.83 -44.70
C GLN A 984 4.41 -18.38 -46.06
N LYS A 985 3.13 -18.62 -46.35
CA LYS A 985 2.46 -18.15 -47.57
C LYS A 985 1.95 -16.71 -47.48
N ILE A 986 2.01 -16.10 -46.29
CA ILE A 986 1.55 -14.74 -46.05
C ILE A 986 2.70 -13.76 -46.21
N ASN A 987 2.43 -12.64 -46.90
CA ASN A 987 3.40 -11.57 -47.08
C ASN A 987 3.85 -10.97 -45.72
N SER A 988 5.14 -10.63 -45.60
CA SER A 988 5.74 -10.07 -44.38
C SER A 988 5.12 -8.73 -43.94
N THR A 989 4.46 -7.99 -44.84
CA THR A 989 3.65 -6.80 -44.50
C THR A 989 2.60 -7.10 -43.42
N TYR A 990 2.09 -8.34 -43.36
CA TYR A 990 1.10 -8.77 -42.37
C TYR A 990 1.72 -9.44 -41.13
N SER A 991 3.03 -9.28 -40.90
CA SER A 991 3.74 -9.89 -39.75
C SER A 991 3.09 -9.57 -38.40
N ARG A 992 2.58 -8.34 -38.23
CA ARG A 992 1.90 -7.87 -36.99
C ARG A 992 0.40 -8.16 -36.91
N HIS A 993 -0.19 -8.82 -37.91
CA HIS A 993 -1.62 -9.14 -37.89
C HIS A 993 -1.88 -10.46 -37.14
N LEU A 994 -3.00 -10.52 -36.41
CA LEU A 994 -3.64 -11.78 -36.06
C LEU A 994 -4.19 -12.40 -37.34
N LYS A 995 -3.78 -13.62 -37.66
CA LYS A 995 -4.11 -14.29 -38.93
C LYS A 995 -5.26 -15.25 -38.73
N VAL A 996 -6.37 -15.03 -39.42
CA VAL A 996 -7.54 -15.92 -39.41
C VAL A 996 -7.60 -16.63 -40.75
N PHE A 997 -7.31 -17.92 -40.76
CA PHE A 997 -7.33 -18.76 -41.94
C PHE A 997 -8.69 -19.43 -42.07
N ILE A 998 -9.43 -19.11 -43.13
CA ILE A 998 -10.84 -19.45 -43.27
C ILE A 998 -10.99 -20.49 -44.37
N PHE A 999 -11.44 -21.69 -43.99
CA PHE A 999 -11.72 -22.80 -44.88
C PHE A 999 -13.23 -22.97 -45.09
N SER A 1000 -13.63 -23.39 -46.28
CA SER A 1000 -15.00 -23.85 -46.50
C SER A 1000 -15.21 -25.29 -46.04
N ASP A 1001 -14.14 -26.06 -45.90
CA ASP A 1001 -14.15 -27.47 -45.56
C ASP A 1001 -14.16 -27.68 -44.04
N ALA A 1002 -14.81 -28.75 -43.59
CA ALA A 1002 -14.85 -29.12 -42.18
C ALA A 1002 -13.44 -29.45 -41.64
N GLY A 1003 -13.17 -29.09 -40.40
CA GLY A 1003 -11.94 -29.47 -39.69
C GLY A 1003 -12.15 -30.74 -38.88
N VAL A 1004 -11.12 -31.58 -38.74
CA VAL A 1004 -11.19 -32.84 -37.98
C VAL A 1004 -9.99 -32.99 -37.05
N LYS A 1005 -10.25 -33.46 -35.82
CA LYS A 1005 -9.23 -33.89 -34.86
C LYS A 1005 -8.65 -35.25 -35.24
N ASN A 1006 -7.51 -35.61 -34.66
CA ASN A 1006 -6.97 -36.97 -34.80
C ASN A 1006 -7.94 -38.05 -34.25
N SER A 1007 -8.84 -37.67 -33.33
CA SER A 1007 -9.90 -38.52 -32.80
C SER A 1007 -11.10 -38.72 -33.75
N GLY A 1008 -11.13 -38.06 -34.91
CA GLY A 1008 -12.26 -38.07 -35.84
C GLY A 1008 -13.39 -37.09 -35.49
N VAL A 1009 -13.27 -36.32 -34.41
CA VAL A 1009 -14.25 -35.29 -34.01
C VAL A 1009 -14.13 -34.07 -34.92
N VAL A 1010 -15.26 -33.60 -35.46
CA VAL A 1010 -15.32 -32.41 -36.31
C VAL A 1010 -15.22 -31.13 -35.48
N LEU A 1011 -14.47 -30.15 -35.97
CA LEU A 1011 -14.26 -28.85 -35.35
C LEU A 1011 -14.78 -27.72 -36.23
N ALA A 1012 -15.37 -26.72 -35.57
CA ALA A 1012 -15.79 -25.46 -36.17
C ALA A 1012 -14.63 -24.45 -36.30
N GLY A 1013 -13.67 -24.49 -35.39
CA GLY A 1013 -12.51 -23.61 -35.35
C GLY A 1013 -11.43 -24.16 -34.43
N LYS A 1014 -10.25 -23.53 -34.47
CA LYS A 1014 -9.14 -23.82 -33.57
C LYS A 1014 -8.14 -22.66 -33.55
N SER A 1015 -7.70 -22.25 -32.36
CA SER A 1015 -6.54 -21.36 -32.16
C SER A 1015 -5.21 -22.13 -32.25
N GLU A 1016 -4.14 -21.46 -32.69
CA GLU A 1016 -2.76 -22.01 -32.64
C GLU A 1016 -2.32 -22.29 -31.20
N GLY A 1017 -2.87 -21.53 -30.25
CA GLY A 1017 -2.62 -21.66 -28.82
C GLY A 1017 -2.77 -20.32 -28.11
N PHE A 1018 -2.71 -20.36 -26.78
CA PHE A 1018 -2.85 -19.17 -25.95
C PHE A 1018 -1.75 -18.15 -26.23
N GLY A 1019 -2.14 -16.91 -26.54
CA GLY A 1019 -1.20 -15.84 -26.91
C GLY A 1019 -0.54 -16.02 -28.29
N LYS A 1020 -1.01 -16.96 -29.12
CA LYS A 1020 -0.52 -17.17 -30.48
C LYS A 1020 -1.51 -16.55 -31.47
N PHE A 1021 -1.02 -15.63 -32.30
CA PHE A 1021 -1.83 -14.75 -33.15
C PHE A 1021 -2.24 -15.40 -34.48
N SER A 1022 -2.69 -16.66 -34.42
CA SER A 1022 -3.21 -17.40 -35.59
C SER A 1022 -4.40 -18.27 -35.21
N VAL A 1023 -5.41 -18.31 -36.07
CA VAL A 1023 -6.66 -19.07 -35.89
C VAL A 1023 -7.02 -19.77 -37.19
N LEU A 1024 -7.53 -21.00 -37.11
CA LEU A 1024 -8.20 -21.69 -38.21
C LEU A 1024 -9.72 -21.67 -37.97
N ILE A 1025 -10.47 -21.36 -39.01
CA ILE A 1025 -11.93 -21.40 -39.03
C ILE A 1025 -12.36 -22.36 -40.14
N PHE A 1026 -13.27 -23.29 -39.83
CA PHE A 1026 -13.65 -24.38 -40.71
C PHE A 1026 -15.12 -24.30 -41.16
N GLY A 1027 -15.46 -25.13 -42.15
CA GLY A 1027 -16.84 -25.42 -42.52
C GLY A 1027 -17.61 -26.04 -41.36
N GLY A 1028 -18.87 -25.64 -41.18
CA GLY A 1028 -19.69 -26.03 -40.02
C GLY A 1028 -19.54 -25.14 -38.79
N LYS A 1029 -18.85 -24.00 -38.91
CA LYS A 1029 -18.81 -22.96 -37.88
C LYS A 1029 -20.19 -22.40 -37.51
N VAL A 1030 -20.32 -21.94 -36.26
CA VAL A 1030 -21.47 -21.19 -35.76
C VAL A 1030 -21.08 -19.72 -35.54
N PRO A 1031 -22.04 -18.78 -35.40
CA PRO A 1031 -21.73 -17.34 -35.36
C PRO A 1031 -20.72 -16.89 -34.29
N PHE A 1032 -20.53 -17.65 -33.22
CA PHE A 1032 -19.60 -17.33 -32.13
C PHE A 1032 -18.21 -17.98 -32.27
N THR A 1033 -18.01 -18.87 -33.25
CA THR A 1033 -16.76 -19.61 -33.42
C THR A 1033 -15.58 -18.66 -33.62
N LEU A 1034 -15.73 -17.65 -34.49
CA LEU A 1034 -14.65 -16.71 -34.79
C LEU A 1034 -14.12 -15.99 -33.55
N ILE A 1035 -15.01 -15.40 -32.76
CA ILE A 1035 -14.65 -14.64 -31.56
C ILE A 1035 -14.09 -15.55 -30.47
N HIS A 1036 -14.64 -16.75 -30.30
CA HIS A 1036 -14.15 -17.73 -29.32
C HIS A 1036 -12.69 -18.11 -29.58
N GLU A 1037 -12.35 -18.44 -30.83
CA GLU A 1037 -10.97 -18.81 -31.18
C GLU A 1037 -10.01 -17.62 -31.12
N ILE A 1038 -10.46 -16.42 -31.49
CA ILE A 1038 -9.67 -15.19 -31.34
C ILE A 1038 -9.38 -14.91 -29.86
N PHE A 1039 -10.35 -15.12 -28.97
CA PHE A 1039 -10.11 -14.92 -27.54
C PHE A 1039 -9.11 -15.90 -26.94
N HIS A 1040 -9.04 -17.15 -27.42
CA HIS A 1040 -7.92 -18.04 -27.09
C HIS A 1040 -6.58 -17.44 -27.52
N SER A 1041 -6.49 -16.90 -28.75
CA SER A 1041 -5.30 -16.19 -29.21
C SER A 1041 -4.95 -14.95 -28.39
N LEU A 1042 -5.94 -14.35 -27.71
CA LEU A 1042 -5.79 -13.24 -26.77
C LEU A 1042 -5.66 -13.69 -25.29
N GLY A 1043 -5.42 -14.98 -25.05
CA GLY A 1043 -5.05 -15.53 -23.75
C GLY A 1043 -6.20 -16.03 -22.89
N LEU A 1044 -7.45 -16.01 -23.38
CA LEU A 1044 -8.58 -16.53 -22.59
C LEU A 1044 -8.66 -18.06 -22.64
N TYR A 1045 -8.89 -18.66 -21.47
CA TYR A 1045 -9.23 -20.07 -21.30
C TYR A 1045 -10.75 -20.27 -21.34
N HIS A 1046 -11.18 -21.52 -21.49
CA HIS A 1046 -12.58 -21.87 -21.30
C HIS A 1046 -13.06 -21.49 -19.89
N SER A 1047 -14.30 -21.03 -19.80
CA SER A 1047 -14.96 -20.75 -18.51
C SER A 1047 -15.56 -22.00 -17.86
N HIS A 1048 -15.13 -23.19 -18.28
CA HIS A 1048 -15.56 -24.49 -17.78
C HIS A 1048 -14.38 -25.46 -17.78
N LYS A 1049 -14.54 -26.60 -17.09
CA LYS A 1049 -13.54 -27.66 -17.11
C LYS A 1049 -13.57 -28.42 -18.41
N ASP A 1050 -12.42 -28.51 -19.07
CA ASP A 1050 -12.20 -29.50 -20.11
C ASP A 1050 -12.12 -30.91 -19.48
N SER A 1051 -12.63 -31.93 -20.16
CA SER A 1051 -12.87 -33.25 -19.57
C SER A 1051 -11.63 -33.88 -18.92
N GLY A 1052 -11.74 -34.21 -17.62
CA GLY A 1052 -10.69 -34.87 -16.85
C GLY A 1052 -9.51 -33.97 -16.44
N LEU A 1053 -9.60 -32.65 -16.67
CA LEU A 1053 -8.54 -31.71 -16.33
C LEU A 1053 -8.81 -30.98 -15.01
N THR A 1054 -7.75 -30.89 -14.21
CA THR A 1054 -7.62 -30.06 -13.02
C THR A 1054 -7.42 -28.61 -13.44
N ILE A 1055 -7.99 -27.64 -12.72
CA ILE A 1055 -7.75 -26.23 -13.05
C ILE A 1055 -6.42 -25.81 -12.44
N ASP A 1056 -5.38 -25.76 -13.26
CA ASP A 1056 -4.01 -25.46 -12.85
C ASP A 1056 -3.50 -24.11 -13.39
N THR A 1057 -4.26 -23.46 -14.28
CA THR A 1057 -3.84 -22.21 -14.94
C THR A 1057 -4.29 -20.95 -14.17
N PRO A 1058 -3.37 -20.03 -13.84
CA PRO A 1058 -3.67 -18.74 -13.18
C PRO A 1058 -4.73 -17.87 -13.88
N ASP A 1059 -4.78 -17.94 -15.21
CA ASP A 1059 -5.65 -17.12 -16.05
C ASP A 1059 -7.04 -17.76 -16.28
N GLN A 1060 -7.33 -18.91 -15.65
CA GLN A 1060 -8.65 -19.55 -15.60
C GLN A 1060 -9.26 -19.38 -14.20
N ALA A 1061 -9.57 -18.12 -13.84
CA ALA A 1061 -9.91 -17.75 -12.46
C ALA A 1061 -11.20 -18.40 -11.92
N PHE A 1062 -12.28 -18.42 -12.71
CA PHE A 1062 -13.56 -18.99 -12.30
C PHE A 1062 -14.17 -19.86 -13.37
N VAL A 1063 -14.57 -21.09 -12.99
CA VAL A 1063 -15.18 -22.06 -13.90
C VAL A 1063 -16.62 -22.38 -13.52
N TYR A 1064 -17.38 -22.75 -14.54
CA TYR A 1064 -18.79 -23.03 -14.48
C TYR A 1064 -19.08 -24.33 -15.26
N PRO A 1065 -20.29 -24.90 -15.15
CA PRO A 1065 -20.61 -26.16 -15.78
C PRO A 1065 -20.56 -26.04 -17.31
N ASP A 1066 -20.00 -27.06 -17.94
CA ASP A 1066 -20.03 -27.18 -19.39
C ASP A 1066 -21.46 -27.49 -19.85
N PHE A 1067 -21.94 -26.71 -20.82
CA PHE A 1067 -23.22 -26.91 -21.48
C PHE A 1067 -23.34 -28.31 -22.11
N THR A 1068 -22.25 -28.80 -22.71
CA THR A 1068 -22.26 -30.07 -23.47
C THR A 1068 -22.42 -31.31 -22.59
N THR A 1069 -22.09 -31.19 -21.29
CA THR A 1069 -22.14 -32.30 -20.32
C THR A 1069 -23.38 -32.26 -19.43
N THR A 1070 -24.01 -31.10 -19.26
CA THR A 1070 -25.14 -30.93 -18.32
C THR A 1070 -26.52 -31.10 -18.96
N SER A 1071 -26.63 -31.11 -20.28
CA SER A 1071 -27.89 -31.21 -21.05
C SER A 1071 -28.95 -30.15 -20.69
N ASN A 1072 -28.63 -29.19 -19.82
CA ASN A 1072 -29.54 -28.14 -19.36
C ASN A 1072 -28.97 -26.76 -19.73
N PRO A 1073 -29.55 -26.09 -20.75
CA PRO A 1073 -29.17 -24.74 -21.14
C PRO A 1073 -29.21 -23.71 -20.02
N GLN A 1074 -29.97 -23.98 -18.95
CA GLN A 1074 -30.16 -23.07 -17.82
C GLN A 1074 -29.00 -23.13 -16.80
N THR A 1075 -28.06 -24.07 -16.92
CA THR A 1075 -26.94 -24.22 -15.95
C THR A 1075 -25.60 -23.72 -16.47
N ALA A 1076 -25.48 -23.40 -17.77
CA ALA A 1076 -24.27 -22.83 -18.37
C ALA A 1076 -24.32 -21.30 -18.42
N THR A 1077 -23.16 -20.65 -18.45
CA THR A 1077 -23.07 -19.18 -18.57
C THR A 1077 -23.31 -18.73 -20.01
N ASP A 1078 -23.56 -17.44 -20.21
CA ASP A 1078 -23.61 -16.76 -21.52
C ASP A 1078 -22.25 -16.14 -21.90
N ASN A 1079 -21.17 -16.65 -21.30
CA ASN A 1079 -19.82 -16.17 -21.54
C ASN A 1079 -19.31 -16.61 -22.93
N TYR A 1080 -18.54 -15.77 -23.63
CA TYR A 1080 -17.95 -16.15 -24.93
C TYR A 1080 -17.04 -17.38 -24.87
N MET A 1081 -16.43 -17.65 -23.72
CA MET A 1081 -15.56 -18.81 -23.48
C MET A 1081 -16.31 -20.00 -22.89
N SER A 1082 -17.64 -20.00 -22.89
CA SER A 1082 -18.46 -21.18 -22.60
C SER A 1082 -18.70 -21.99 -23.88
N TYR A 1083 -19.18 -23.23 -23.75
CA TYR A 1083 -19.69 -24.02 -24.88
C TYR A 1083 -21.20 -23.89 -25.13
N ASN A 1084 -21.85 -22.86 -24.57
CA ASN A 1084 -23.27 -22.59 -24.78
C ASN A 1084 -23.55 -22.30 -26.26
N ASP A 1085 -24.24 -23.19 -26.97
CA ASP A 1085 -24.56 -23.03 -28.39
C ASP A 1085 -25.79 -22.14 -28.64
N VAL A 1086 -26.53 -21.81 -27.58
CA VAL A 1086 -27.74 -20.97 -27.64
C VAL A 1086 -27.42 -19.49 -27.47
N VAL A 1087 -26.60 -19.12 -26.47
CA VAL A 1087 -26.30 -17.71 -26.15
C VAL A 1087 -24.85 -17.52 -25.68
N ARG A 1088 -24.08 -16.69 -26.39
CA ARG A 1088 -22.74 -16.20 -25.96
C ARG A 1088 -22.61 -14.71 -26.25
N ARG A 1089 -22.47 -13.90 -25.20
CA ARG A 1089 -22.55 -12.44 -25.33
C ARG A 1089 -21.84 -11.64 -24.26
N GLN A 1090 -21.24 -12.26 -23.24
CA GLN A 1090 -20.64 -11.52 -22.12
C GLN A 1090 -19.18 -11.94 -21.88
N LEU A 1091 -18.35 -10.97 -21.50
CA LEU A 1091 -17.09 -11.17 -20.82
C LEU A 1091 -17.16 -10.60 -19.41
N TRP A 1092 -16.35 -11.16 -18.52
CA TRP A 1092 -16.17 -10.62 -17.18
C TRP A 1092 -15.00 -9.63 -17.14
N GLU A 1093 -15.02 -8.74 -16.15
CA GLU A 1093 -13.99 -7.74 -15.86
C GLU A 1093 -12.59 -8.35 -15.87
N TRP A 1094 -12.42 -9.50 -15.21
CA TRP A 1094 -11.13 -10.17 -15.12
C TRP A 1094 -10.64 -10.73 -16.47
N GLN A 1095 -11.55 -11.19 -17.35
CA GLN A 1095 -11.18 -11.66 -18.70
C GLN A 1095 -10.74 -10.48 -19.58
N ILE A 1096 -11.42 -9.34 -19.48
CA ILE A 1096 -11.07 -8.14 -20.25
C ILE A 1096 -9.64 -7.68 -19.92
N LYS A 1097 -9.25 -7.72 -18.64
CA LYS A 1097 -7.88 -7.44 -18.20
C LYS A 1097 -6.85 -8.39 -18.84
N ILE A 1098 -7.18 -9.68 -18.96
CA ILE A 1098 -6.30 -10.65 -19.64
C ILE A 1098 -6.12 -10.27 -21.11
N VAL A 1099 -7.21 -10.03 -21.84
CA VAL A 1099 -7.18 -9.64 -23.26
C VAL A 1099 -6.27 -8.43 -23.50
N HIS A 1100 -6.36 -7.41 -22.65
CA HIS A 1100 -5.53 -6.21 -22.73
C HIS A 1100 -4.03 -6.49 -22.61
N ARG A 1101 -3.60 -7.47 -21.80
CA ARG A 1101 -2.18 -7.83 -21.65
C ARG A 1101 -1.57 -8.37 -22.94
N TYR A 1102 -2.37 -8.98 -23.81
CA TYR A 1102 -1.90 -9.59 -25.05
C TYR A 1102 -1.87 -8.61 -26.23
N ILE A 1103 -2.61 -7.49 -26.18
CA ILE A 1103 -2.65 -6.50 -27.26
C ILE A 1103 -1.63 -5.39 -26.98
N LYS A 1104 -0.54 -5.39 -27.75
CA LYS A 1104 0.60 -4.46 -27.60
C LYS A 1104 0.50 -3.23 -28.50
#